data_AF-A0AAW0SXG4-F1
#
_entry.id   AF-A0AAW0SXG4-F1
#
_cell.length_a   1.000
_cell.length_b   1.000
_cell.length_c   1.000
_cell.angle_alpha   90.00
_cell.angle_beta   90.00
_cell.angle_gamma   90.00
#
_symmetry.space_group_name_H-M   'P 1'
#
loop_
_entity.id
_entity.type
_entity.pdbx_description
1 polymer ?
#
loop_
_entity_poly.entity_id
_entity_poly.type
_entity_poly.pdbx_seq_one_letter_code
_entity_poly.pdbx_strand_id
1 'polypeptide(L)'
;MTLLLLGRLLVAPGRVFLPSTTTTATTAATATATRLAALTRRTMAQASVQSARRVAVTQMTATTDKERNFNICADLVERATQCGAQMVFLPEACDFIAESKEESVQLAESLYGPLVAKYRKLAASLKVWLSLGGLHVKEEGEDKISNTHVVIDDRGELAATYVKTHLFSVHIPERNLHLEEKTYVTPGSAVHPPIATPVGEVALAICYDMRFPEMSLMQRSLGAHILTFPSAFTVTTGLAHWEPLLRVRAIETQCYVVAAAQTGQHNKKRSSYGHAMIVDPWGAVISQVSEGTNFAVADINLDYLETIRREMPVQSHRRADLYHTSLLPHHMPGLRVCELVPPPSHYVSYQFGGVRVPGGCVFLKTHLSHAFVNKKPLVPGHVLLTPERPALRLAHLSAAEVSDLAQLTQRTLDVVMDHYRPDSCQVAIQDGPAAGQTIDHVHLHIVPHSAALRKALQGHEGNPERPWREENEMEEEANTLRQVAARVLPALSSPTPQVPRAAVLDWELPRLLPLGPIAVPDAAVVLKTKHSCAFVAPNPILPGHVYVSSLAPCEGLRRAGAAQVVDLFLAAQMVQKCVETHQGAAASTLVMLESACPHQQHLQIQIVPRSEDDLPTNDDIYSAVLSHASQAPQWTFTAELAAIASQLRGLVSLM
;
A
#
# COMPACT_ATOMS: atom_id res chain seq x y z
N MET A 1 -29.00 -4.97 34.27
CA MET A 1 -28.50 -6.33 34.51
C MET A 1 -26.97 -6.26 34.42
N THR A 2 -26.26 -5.69 35.40
CA THR A 2 -25.76 -6.31 36.65
C THR A 2 -25.03 -7.63 36.34
N LEU A 3 -23.69 -7.75 36.42
CA LEU A 3 -22.88 -7.64 37.63
C LEU A 3 -21.41 -7.27 37.33
N LEU A 4 -20.87 -6.31 38.10
CA LEU A 4 -19.45 -6.23 38.48
C LEU A 4 -19.14 -7.32 39.51
N LEU A 5 -17.91 -7.86 39.49
CA LEU A 5 -17.22 -8.20 40.74
C LEU A 5 -15.70 -8.25 40.56
N LEU A 6 -15.04 -7.23 41.13
CA LEU A 6 -13.62 -7.24 41.49
C LEU A 6 -13.39 -8.15 42.70
N GLY A 7 -12.28 -8.88 42.71
CA GLY A 7 -11.75 -9.54 43.90
C GLY A 7 -10.23 -9.47 43.93
N ARG A 8 -9.69 -8.52 44.71
CA ARG A 8 -8.28 -8.47 45.15
C ARG A 8 -8.02 -9.59 46.16
N LEU A 9 -6.83 -10.18 46.13
CA LEU A 9 -6.27 -10.91 47.28
C LEU A 9 -4.76 -10.63 47.40
N LEU A 10 -4.39 -10.06 48.55
CA LEU A 10 -3.03 -9.84 49.03
C LEU A 10 -2.66 -10.96 50.03
N VAL A 11 -1.50 -11.59 49.80
CA VAL A 11 -0.43 -11.99 50.74
C VAL A 11 -0.65 -13.13 51.78
N ALA A 12 -0.05 -14.29 51.44
CA ALA A 12 0.91 -15.16 52.19
C ALA A 12 0.53 -15.88 53.52
N PRO A 13 1.39 -16.78 54.08
CA PRO A 13 1.87 -18.06 53.52
C PRO A 13 1.74 -19.26 54.51
N GLY A 14 1.81 -20.50 54.00
CA GLY A 14 2.47 -21.61 54.71
C GLY A 14 1.66 -22.85 55.14
N ARG A 15 2.36 -23.99 54.99
CA ARG A 15 2.22 -25.32 55.60
C ARG A 15 1.26 -26.36 54.98
N VAL A 16 1.96 -27.29 54.33
CA VAL A 16 1.68 -28.70 54.05
C VAL A 16 0.90 -29.43 55.15
N PHE A 17 -0.14 -30.16 54.74
CA PHE A 17 -0.58 -31.41 55.37
C PHE A 17 -1.13 -32.34 54.27
N LEU A 18 -0.52 -33.51 54.10
CA LEU A 18 -1.10 -34.63 53.36
C LEU A 18 -2.10 -35.36 54.28
N PRO A 19 -3.14 -35.97 53.71
CA PRO A 19 -3.28 -37.40 53.92
C PRO A 19 -3.58 -38.20 52.65
N SER A 20 -3.21 -39.47 52.77
CA SER A 20 -3.13 -40.54 51.80
C SER A 20 -4.45 -41.22 51.45
N THR A 21 -4.40 -42.01 50.35
CA THR A 21 -5.33 -43.05 49.85
C THR A 21 -6.56 -42.52 49.09
N THR A 22 -6.94 -42.99 47.90
CA THR A 22 -6.90 -44.36 47.37
C THR A 22 -6.86 -44.37 45.83
N THR A 23 -6.21 -45.40 45.30
CA THR A 23 -5.98 -45.77 43.90
C THR A 23 -7.25 -46.27 43.20
N THR A 24 -7.61 -45.70 42.03
CA THR A 24 -8.14 -46.40 40.83
C THR A 24 -8.63 -45.38 39.78
N ALA A 25 -7.74 -44.78 38.99
CA ALA A 25 -8.14 -44.00 37.80
C ALA A 25 -7.02 -43.83 36.74
N THR A 26 -5.98 -44.66 36.74
CA THR A 26 -4.76 -44.39 35.93
C THR A 26 -4.55 -45.31 34.72
N THR A 27 -5.51 -46.17 34.38
CA THR A 27 -5.37 -47.08 33.22
C THR A 27 -6.24 -46.72 32.01
N ALA A 28 -7.23 -45.83 32.14
CA ALA A 28 -8.06 -45.38 31.01
C ALA A 28 -7.52 -44.09 30.33
N ALA A 29 -6.80 -43.25 31.07
CA ALA A 29 -6.26 -41.99 30.55
C ALA A 29 -5.05 -42.19 29.62
N THR A 30 -4.23 -43.22 29.89
CA THR A 30 -2.98 -43.48 29.15
C THR A 30 -3.24 -44.08 27.78
N ALA A 31 -4.24 -44.96 27.63
CA ALA A 31 -4.58 -45.59 26.35
C ALA A 31 -5.21 -44.62 25.34
N THR A 32 -5.92 -43.59 25.83
CA THR A 32 -6.58 -42.57 25.00
C THR A 32 -5.56 -41.53 24.50
N ALA A 33 -4.57 -41.17 25.32
CA ALA A 33 -3.48 -40.28 24.94
C ALA A 33 -2.53 -40.90 23.87
N THR A 34 -2.25 -42.20 23.95
CA THR A 34 -1.39 -42.88 22.96
C THR A 34 -2.07 -43.07 21.60
N ARG A 35 -3.41 -43.26 21.57
CA ARG A 35 -4.17 -43.31 20.31
C ARG A 35 -4.33 -41.94 19.64
N LEU A 36 -4.49 -40.86 20.41
CA LEU A 36 -4.55 -39.50 19.85
C LEU A 36 -3.21 -39.09 19.24
N ALA A 37 -2.09 -39.39 19.91
CA ALA A 37 -0.73 -39.11 19.41
C ALA A 37 -0.35 -39.95 18.17
N ALA A 38 -0.84 -41.20 18.08
CA ALA A 38 -0.61 -42.06 16.93
C ALA A 38 -1.49 -41.70 15.72
N LEU A 39 -2.71 -41.17 15.94
CA LEU A 39 -3.54 -40.63 14.87
C LEU A 39 -2.99 -39.29 14.36
N THR A 40 -2.51 -38.39 15.22
CA THR A 40 -1.87 -37.12 14.77
C THR A 40 -0.58 -37.36 13.99
N ARG A 41 0.19 -38.41 14.31
CA ARG A 41 1.39 -38.77 13.54
C ARG A 41 1.09 -39.42 12.19
N ARG A 42 -0.08 -40.03 12.00
CA ARG A 42 -0.46 -40.67 10.72
C ARG A 42 -1.17 -39.73 9.75
N THR A 43 -1.88 -38.69 10.21
CA THR A 43 -2.44 -37.66 9.32
C THR A 43 -1.43 -36.60 8.87
N MET A 44 -0.27 -36.47 9.51
CA MET A 44 0.82 -35.61 9.03
C MET A 44 1.73 -36.24 7.95
N ALA A 45 1.64 -37.55 7.74
CA ALA A 45 2.51 -38.27 6.80
C ALA A 45 1.97 -38.32 5.34
N GLN A 46 0.86 -37.64 5.07
CA GLN A 46 0.23 -37.58 3.74
C GLN A 46 -0.23 -36.17 3.35
N ALA A 47 0.42 -35.14 3.91
CA ALA A 47 0.42 -33.82 3.28
C ALA A 47 1.34 -33.90 2.06
N SER A 48 0.85 -33.43 0.92
CA SER A 48 1.62 -33.25 -0.32
C SER A 48 3.03 -32.74 -0.03
N VAL A 49 4.03 -33.22 -0.77
CA VAL A 49 5.41 -32.71 -0.75
C VAL A 49 5.42 -31.25 -1.23
N GLN A 50 4.96 -30.33 -0.39
CA GLN A 50 5.32 -28.93 -0.45
C GLN A 50 6.79 -28.88 -0.06
N SER A 51 7.62 -28.27 -0.90
CA SER A 51 8.99 -27.96 -0.54
C SER A 51 8.98 -27.17 0.78
N ALA A 52 9.72 -27.67 1.78
CA ALA A 52 9.82 -27.01 3.07
C ALA A 52 10.40 -25.60 2.85
N ARG A 53 9.68 -24.55 3.28
CA ARG A 53 10.11 -23.15 3.22
C ARG A 53 11.13 -22.87 4.32
N ARG A 54 12.30 -23.49 4.22
CA ARG A 54 13.33 -23.40 5.24
C ARG A 54 14.08 -22.07 5.14
N VAL A 55 14.21 -21.39 6.27
CA VAL A 55 15.00 -20.17 6.41
C VAL A 55 16.16 -20.40 7.38
N ALA A 56 17.21 -19.59 7.25
CA ALA A 56 18.29 -19.51 8.23
C ALA A 56 18.44 -18.09 8.77
N VAL A 57 18.45 -17.94 10.09
CA VAL A 57 18.80 -16.69 10.77
C VAL A 57 20.24 -16.78 11.26
N THR A 58 21.03 -15.75 11.01
CA THR A 58 22.46 -15.77 11.35
C THR A 58 22.83 -14.77 12.46
N GLN A 59 23.96 -15.04 13.08
CA GLN A 59 24.56 -14.22 14.11
C GLN A 59 26.07 -14.12 13.88
N MET A 60 26.62 -12.91 14.02
CA MET A 60 28.06 -12.69 13.88
C MET A 60 28.57 -11.55 14.77
N THR A 61 29.89 -11.40 14.82
CA THR A 61 30.55 -10.23 15.44
C THR A 61 31.37 -9.52 14.38
N ALA A 62 30.77 -8.53 13.69
CA ALA A 62 31.49 -7.75 12.69
C ALA A 62 32.53 -6.82 13.33
N THR A 63 33.65 -6.60 12.63
CA THR A 63 34.69 -5.61 12.99
C THR A 63 34.90 -4.62 11.84
N THR A 64 35.98 -3.83 11.84
CA THR A 64 36.38 -2.98 10.71
C THR A 64 36.93 -3.76 9.51
N ASP A 65 37.26 -5.05 9.67
CA ASP A 65 37.84 -5.89 8.62
C ASP A 65 36.74 -6.48 7.72
N LYS A 66 36.43 -5.76 6.63
CA LYS A 66 35.37 -6.10 5.68
C LYS A 66 35.55 -7.47 5.02
N GLU A 67 36.79 -7.83 4.69
CA GLU A 67 37.07 -9.13 4.05
C GLU A 67 36.86 -10.28 5.03
N ARG A 68 37.31 -10.13 6.28
CA ARG A 68 37.03 -11.11 7.33
C ARG A 68 35.53 -11.24 7.58
N ASN A 69 34.81 -10.13 7.67
CA ASN A 69 33.36 -10.14 7.88
C ASN A 69 32.63 -10.84 6.74
N PHE A 70 33.00 -10.54 5.48
CA PHE A 70 32.47 -11.21 4.30
C PHE A 70 32.73 -12.73 4.34
N ASN A 71 33.95 -13.16 4.65
CA ASN A 71 34.30 -14.59 4.72
C ASN A 71 33.48 -15.33 5.79
N ILE A 72 33.23 -14.69 6.95
CA ILE A 72 32.35 -15.23 7.98
C ILE A 72 30.91 -15.36 7.47
N CYS A 73 30.39 -14.32 6.82
CA CYS A 73 29.04 -14.37 6.24
C CYS A 73 28.93 -15.45 5.15
N ALA A 74 29.95 -15.58 4.29
CA ALA A 74 29.99 -16.59 3.25
C ALA A 74 29.95 -18.00 3.84
N ASP A 75 30.76 -18.30 4.86
CA ASP A 75 30.72 -19.58 5.57
C ASP A 75 29.34 -19.86 6.22
N LEU A 76 28.74 -18.85 6.87
CA LEU A 76 27.40 -18.98 7.45
C LEU A 76 26.34 -19.29 6.39
N VAL A 77 26.39 -18.60 5.24
CA VAL A 77 25.47 -18.81 4.12
C VAL A 77 25.67 -20.18 3.49
N GLU A 78 26.91 -20.63 3.29
CA GLU A 78 27.22 -21.95 2.74
C GLU A 78 26.67 -23.06 3.63
N ARG A 79 26.97 -23.02 4.94
CA ARG A 79 26.47 -24.01 5.90
C ARG A 79 24.95 -23.97 6.05
N ALA A 80 24.34 -22.79 6.04
CA ALA A 80 22.88 -22.66 6.07
C ALA A 80 22.22 -23.27 4.82
N THR A 81 22.80 -23.02 3.63
CA THR A 81 22.34 -23.62 2.38
C THR A 81 22.48 -25.14 2.41
N GLN A 82 23.56 -25.68 2.96
CA GLN A 82 23.73 -27.13 3.17
C GLN A 82 22.66 -27.74 4.10
N CYS A 83 22.10 -26.95 5.02
CA CYS A 83 20.96 -27.34 5.85
C CYS A 83 19.59 -27.20 5.13
N GLY A 84 19.59 -26.80 3.85
CA GLY A 84 18.41 -26.67 3.00
C GLY A 84 17.72 -25.31 3.07
N ALA A 85 18.36 -24.28 3.63
CA ALA A 85 17.78 -22.94 3.66
C ALA A 85 17.59 -22.38 2.23
N GLN A 86 16.39 -21.89 1.95
CA GLN A 86 16.05 -21.20 0.70
C GLN A 86 16.34 -19.70 0.77
N MET A 87 16.35 -19.14 1.99
CA MET A 87 16.69 -17.76 2.27
C MET A 87 17.50 -17.64 3.56
N VAL A 88 18.60 -16.88 3.52
CA VAL A 88 19.51 -16.65 4.64
C VAL A 88 19.49 -15.18 5.04
N PHE A 89 19.27 -14.92 6.33
CA PHE A 89 19.15 -13.57 6.89
C PHE A 89 20.43 -13.22 7.64
N LEU A 90 21.17 -12.24 7.13
CA LEU A 90 22.37 -11.65 7.73
C LEU A 90 22.00 -10.43 8.58
N PRO A 91 22.75 -10.14 9.66
CA PRO A 91 22.42 -9.05 10.58
C PRO A 91 22.65 -7.66 9.99
N GLU A 92 22.18 -6.64 10.70
CA GLU A 92 22.59 -5.24 10.50
C GLU A 92 24.11 -5.13 10.64
N ALA A 93 24.73 -4.25 9.85
CA ALA A 93 26.17 -4.02 9.85
C ALA A 93 27.00 -5.31 9.59
N CYS A 94 26.51 -6.21 8.73
CA CYS A 94 27.26 -7.41 8.34
C CYS A 94 28.47 -7.11 7.45
N ASP A 95 28.55 -5.88 6.90
CA ASP A 95 29.70 -5.35 6.19
C ASP A 95 30.84 -4.99 7.15
N PHE A 96 30.60 -4.10 8.12
CA PHE A 96 31.57 -3.70 9.12
C PHE A 96 30.95 -2.96 10.30
N ILE A 97 31.71 -2.87 11.39
CA ILE A 97 31.42 -2.00 12.54
C ILE A 97 32.67 -1.18 12.84
N ALA A 98 32.59 0.12 12.56
CA ALA A 98 33.70 1.07 12.72
C ALA A 98 33.87 1.56 14.16
N GLU A 99 35.04 2.15 14.44
CA GLU A 99 35.35 2.83 15.70
C GLU A 99 34.96 4.31 15.70
N SER A 100 34.82 4.93 14.53
CA SER A 100 34.42 6.33 14.37
C SER A 100 33.47 6.58 13.18
N LYS A 101 32.88 7.78 13.14
CA LYS A 101 31.98 8.20 12.06
C LYS A 101 32.75 8.37 10.75
N GLU A 102 33.93 8.98 10.83
CA GLU A 102 34.82 9.23 9.71
C GLU A 102 35.28 7.92 9.06
N GLU A 103 35.64 6.93 9.89
CA GLU A 103 35.98 5.59 9.41
C GLU A 103 34.77 4.90 8.76
N SER A 104 33.55 5.12 9.28
CA SER A 104 32.33 4.58 8.67
C SER A 104 32.11 5.11 7.25
N VAL A 105 32.27 6.42 7.04
CA VAL A 105 32.15 7.05 5.71
C VAL A 105 33.26 6.58 4.76
N GLN A 106 34.46 6.32 5.27
CA GLN A 106 35.60 5.82 4.48
C GLN A 106 35.41 4.36 4.04
N LEU A 107 34.86 3.51 4.91
CA LEU A 107 34.65 2.09 4.65
C LEU A 107 33.38 1.80 3.85
N ALA A 108 32.40 2.71 3.87
CA ALA A 108 31.15 2.58 3.13
C ALA A 108 31.39 2.49 1.61
N GLU A 109 30.64 1.60 0.96
CA GLU A 109 30.67 1.41 -0.49
C GLU A 109 29.31 1.83 -1.08
N SER A 110 29.27 2.09 -2.39
CA SER A 110 27.99 2.24 -3.07
C SER A 110 27.22 0.91 -3.06
N LEU A 111 25.90 0.97 -3.27
CA LEU A 111 25.04 -0.22 -3.38
C LEU A 111 25.50 -1.18 -4.49
N TYR A 112 26.16 -0.67 -5.53
CA TYR A 112 26.71 -1.45 -6.64
C TYR A 112 28.23 -1.71 -6.49
N GLY A 113 28.77 -1.51 -5.29
CA GLY A 113 30.17 -1.68 -4.97
C GLY A 113 30.65 -3.14 -4.91
N PRO A 114 31.97 -3.33 -4.73
CA PRO A 114 32.60 -4.64 -4.67
C PRO A 114 31.98 -5.63 -3.67
N LEU A 115 31.59 -5.19 -2.47
CA LEU A 115 31.06 -6.08 -1.44
C LEU A 115 29.70 -6.67 -1.85
N VAL A 116 28.78 -5.83 -2.33
CA VAL A 116 27.47 -6.30 -2.82
C VAL A 116 27.65 -7.23 -4.02
N ALA A 117 28.59 -6.92 -4.92
CA ALA A 117 28.92 -7.81 -6.03
C ALA A 117 29.38 -9.21 -5.58
N LYS A 118 30.16 -9.30 -4.48
CA LYS A 118 30.53 -10.59 -3.89
C LYS A 118 29.32 -11.37 -3.36
N TYR A 119 28.40 -10.70 -2.66
CA TYR A 119 27.16 -11.34 -2.18
C TYR A 119 26.24 -11.78 -3.33
N ARG A 120 26.11 -10.99 -4.39
CA ARG A 120 25.37 -11.36 -5.61
C ARG A 120 25.92 -12.64 -6.23
N LYS A 121 27.24 -12.74 -6.36
CA LYS A 121 27.91 -13.95 -6.86
C LYS A 121 27.69 -15.15 -5.94
N LEU A 122 27.79 -14.95 -4.63
CA LEU A 122 27.56 -16.00 -3.63
C LEU A 122 26.14 -16.55 -3.72
N ALA A 123 25.13 -15.67 -3.70
CA ALA A 123 23.72 -16.03 -3.85
C ALA A 123 23.46 -16.84 -5.13
N ALA A 124 23.97 -16.35 -6.26
CA ALA A 124 23.83 -17.00 -7.56
C ALA A 124 24.50 -18.38 -7.63
N SER A 125 25.66 -18.54 -6.96
CA SER A 125 26.41 -19.80 -6.94
C SER A 125 25.77 -20.86 -6.05
N LEU A 126 25.16 -20.43 -4.94
CA LEU A 126 24.54 -21.32 -3.95
C LEU A 126 23.04 -21.52 -4.20
N LYS A 127 22.44 -20.78 -5.14
CA LYS A 127 21.01 -20.80 -5.45
C LYS A 127 20.14 -20.52 -4.23
N VAL A 128 20.50 -19.46 -3.51
CA VAL A 128 19.87 -19.07 -2.24
C VAL A 128 19.56 -17.58 -2.25
N TRP A 129 18.45 -17.19 -1.64
CA TRP A 129 18.12 -15.79 -1.41
C TRP A 129 18.88 -15.25 -0.20
N LEU A 130 19.36 -14.01 -0.26
CA LEU A 130 20.06 -13.36 0.84
C LEU A 130 19.34 -12.09 1.29
N SER A 131 19.21 -11.93 2.60
CA SER A 131 18.81 -10.69 3.25
C SER A 131 20.03 -10.08 3.95
N LEU A 132 20.63 -9.05 3.37
CA LEU A 132 21.74 -8.29 3.95
C LEU A 132 21.18 -7.18 4.85
N GLY A 133 21.14 -7.42 6.15
CA GLY A 133 20.23 -6.76 7.07
C GLY A 133 20.47 -5.28 7.42
N GLY A 134 21.36 -4.58 6.73
CA GLY A 134 21.67 -3.17 7.00
C GLY A 134 23.11 -2.84 6.68
N LEU A 135 23.42 -2.68 5.40
CA LEU A 135 24.74 -2.26 4.91
C LEU A 135 24.91 -0.75 5.05
N HIS A 136 26.14 -0.30 5.30
CA HIS A 136 26.52 1.10 5.23
C HIS A 136 26.76 1.47 3.76
N VAL A 137 25.72 2.05 3.14
CA VAL A 137 25.77 2.47 1.73
C VAL A 137 26.19 3.94 1.67
N LYS A 138 27.19 4.24 0.83
CA LYS A 138 27.65 5.61 0.60
C LYS A 138 26.67 6.36 -0.30
N GLU A 139 26.25 7.56 0.13
CA GLU A 139 25.39 8.44 -0.66
C GLU A 139 26.20 9.25 -1.67
N GLU A 140 25.65 9.49 -2.87
CA GLU A 140 26.34 10.27 -3.90
C GLU A 140 26.35 11.76 -3.56
N GLY A 141 27.54 12.38 -3.56
CA GLY A 141 27.68 13.84 -3.40
C GLY A 141 27.61 14.36 -1.96
N GLU A 142 27.48 13.50 -0.96
CA GLU A 142 27.47 13.88 0.47
C GLU A 142 28.48 13.05 1.29
N ASP A 143 29.00 13.64 2.38
CA ASP A 143 29.78 12.92 3.40
C ASP A 143 28.85 12.19 4.39
N LYS A 144 27.88 11.43 3.86
CA LYS A 144 26.91 10.65 4.62
C LYS A 144 26.76 9.25 4.08
N ILE A 145 26.24 8.39 4.95
CA ILE A 145 25.89 7.00 4.62
C ILE A 145 24.42 6.75 4.88
N SER A 146 23.87 5.68 4.34
CA SER A 146 22.57 5.13 4.72
C SER A 146 22.72 3.72 5.28
N ASN A 147 21.78 3.33 6.14
CA ASN A 147 21.68 1.98 6.67
C ASN A 147 20.64 1.23 5.83
N THR A 148 21.10 0.41 4.89
CA THR A 148 20.28 -0.16 3.83
C THR A 148 20.18 -1.67 3.93
N HIS A 149 18.97 -2.18 4.19
CA HIS A 149 18.63 -3.60 4.10
C HIS A 149 18.48 -3.97 2.62
N VAL A 150 19.30 -4.89 2.14
CA VAL A 150 19.34 -5.31 0.73
C VAL A 150 18.88 -6.76 0.61
N VAL A 151 18.01 -7.05 -0.35
CA VAL A 151 17.61 -8.43 -0.70
C VAL A 151 18.17 -8.80 -2.06
N ILE A 152 18.80 -9.97 -2.12
CA ILE A 152 19.38 -10.56 -3.33
C ILE A 152 18.69 -11.91 -3.60
N ASP A 153 18.27 -12.15 -4.84
CA ASP A 153 17.65 -13.41 -5.23
C ASP A 153 18.67 -14.53 -5.54
N ASP A 154 18.17 -15.73 -5.85
CA ASP A 154 18.99 -16.91 -6.19
C ASP A 154 19.68 -16.85 -7.57
N ARG A 155 19.43 -15.79 -8.34
CA ARG A 155 20.13 -15.45 -9.58
C ARG A 155 21.22 -14.42 -9.34
N GLY A 156 21.28 -13.85 -8.14
CA GLY A 156 22.20 -12.78 -7.77
C GLY A 156 21.69 -11.40 -8.14
N GLU A 157 20.41 -11.22 -8.44
CA GLU A 157 19.82 -9.91 -8.74
C GLU A 157 19.33 -9.21 -7.47
N LEU A 158 19.38 -7.88 -7.47
CA LEU A 158 18.84 -7.07 -6.37
C LEU A 158 17.32 -7.07 -6.46
N ALA A 159 16.67 -7.79 -5.53
CA ALA A 159 15.22 -7.92 -5.51
C ALA A 159 14.54 -6.71 -4.86
N ALA A 160 15.14 -6.16 -3.80
CA ALA A 160 14.64 -4.97 -3.11
C ALA A 160 15.68 -4.34 -2.19
N THR A 161 15.41 -3.10 -1.79
CA THR A 161 16.13 -2.39 -0.74
C THR A 161 15.16 -1.69 0.21
N TYR A 162 15.61 -1.48 1.43
CA TYR A 162 14.94 -0.66 2.43
C TYR A 162 15.98 0.15 3.20
N VAL A 163 15.79 1.46 3.29
CA VAL A 163 16.67 2.32 4.08
C VAL A 163 16.04 2.55 5.45
N LYS A 164 16.81 2.39 6.52
CA LYS A 164 16.33 2.51 7.91
C LYS A 164 15.63 3.83 8.16
N THR A 165 14.33 3.77 8.44
CA THR A 165 13.52 4.98 8.65
C THR A 165 13.70 5.55 10.05
N HIS A 166 13.77 4.69 11.08
CA HIS A 166 13.94 5.13 12.46
C HIS A 166 15.40 5.03 12.89
N LEU A 167 16.11 6.16 12.88
CA LEU A 167 17.49 6.24 13.35
C LEU A 167 17.56 6.22 14.87
N PHE A 168 18.54 5.50 15.40
CA PHE A 168 18.79 5.40 16.84
C PHE A 168 19.50 6.65 17.35
N SER A 169 18.90 7.31 18.35
CA SER A 169 19.56 8.34 19.13
C SER A 169 19.32 8.09 20.61
N VAL A 170 20.41 7.97 21.38
CA VAL A 170 20.36 7.87 22.84
C VAL A 170 21.44 8.74 23.46
N HIS A 171 21.03 9.51 24.46
CA HIS A 171 21.91 10.31 25.30
C HIS A 171 21.64 9.95 26.75
N ILE A 172 22.61 9.28 27.39
CA ILE A 172 22.56 8.91 28.82
C ILE A 172 23.78 9.56 29.51
N PRO A 173 23.62 10.80 30.02
CA PRO A 173 24.71 11.56 30.64
C PRO A 173 25.40 10.77 31.77
N GLU A 174 24.65 10.03 32.56
CA GLU A 174 25.13 9.30 33.74
C GLU A 174 26.06 8.12 33.37
N ARG A 175 26.02 7.66 32.12
CA ARG A 175 26.86 6.57 31.61
C ARG A 175 27.87 7.03 30.56
N ASN A 176 28.00 8.34 30.33
CA ASN A 176 28.79 8.89 29.22
C ASN A 176 28.48 8.24 27.86
N LEU A 177 27.22 7.78 27.68
CA LEU A 177 26.79 7.13 26.44
C LEU A 177 26.05 8.15 25.59
N HIS A 178 26.68 8.58 24.51
CA HIS A 178 26.10 9.43 23.49
C HIS A 178 26.25 8.77 22.13
N LEU A 179 25.15 8.21 21.60
CA LEU A 179 25.09 7.61 20.27
C LEU A 179 23.98 8.33 19.50
N GLU A 180 24.36 9.04 18.45
CA GLU A 180 23.43 9.81 17.62
C GLU A 180 23.65 9.50 16.14
N GLU A 181 22.89 8.52 15.62
CA GLU A 181 23.01 7.98 14.25
C GLU A 181 22.71 9.07 13.19
N LYS A 182 21.77 9.99 13.47
CA LYS A 182 21.37 11.08 12.55
C LYS A 182 22.48 12.07 12.17
N THR A 183 23.63 12.05 12.86
CA THR A 183 24.74 12.98 12.56
C THR A 183 25.57 12.58 11.34
N TYR A 184 25.48 11.32 10.90
CA TYR A 184 26.23 10.80 9.75
C TYR A 184 25.42 9.81 8.89
N VAL A 185 24.24 9.37 9.36
CA VAL A 185 23.34 8.48 8.63
C VAL A 185 22.11 9.25 8.13
N THR A 186 21.77 9.09 6.85
CA THR A 186 20.55 9.62 6.25
C THR A 186 19.38 8.68 6.54
N PRO A 187 18.27 9.16 7.13
CA PRO A 187 17.10 8.33 7.38
C PRO A 187 16.42 7.93 6.07
N GLY A 188 15.89 6.72 6.06
CA GLY A 188 15.08 6.22 4.97
C GLY A 188 13.84 7.07 4.77
N SER A 189 13.45 7.13 3.50
CA SER A 189 12.39 7.99 3.05
C SER A 189 11.07 7.20 2.98
N ALA A 190 11.10 5.92 2.62
CA ALA A 190 9.91 5.13 2.35
C ALA A 190 9.84 3.82 3.14
N VAL A 191 8.62 3.36 3.41
CA VAL A 191 8.33 1.97 3.78
C VAL A 191 7.75 1.28 2.55
N HIS A 192 8.44 0.28 2.03
CA HIS A 192 8.00 -0.48 0.86
C HIS A 192 7.09 -1.64 1.26
N PRO A 193 6.15 -2.07 0.38
CA PRO A 193 5.40 -3.30 0.59
C PRO A 193 6.31 -4.52 0.76
N PRO A 194 5.80 -5.61 1.37
CA PRO A 194 6.50 -6.87 1.44
C PRO A 194 6.87 -7.38 0.05
N ILE A 195 7.98 -8.10 -0.03
CA ILE A 195 8.49 -8.67 -1.28
C ILE A 195 8.17 -10.15 -1.38
N ALA A 196 7.76 -10.60 -2.56
CA ALA A 196 7.52 -12.01 -2.82
C ALA A 196 8.86 -12.76 -2.88
N THR A 197 9.00 -13.80 -2.05
CA THR A 197 10.19 -14.66 -1.98
C THR A 197 9.78 -16.14 -1.95
N PRO A 198 10.71 -17.10 -2.12
CA PRO A 198 10.39 -18.52 -2.00
C PRO A 198 9.81 -18.93 -0.63
N VAL A 199 10.05 -18.13 0.41
CA VAL A 199 9.64 -18.42 1.79
C VAL A 199 8.39 -17.64 2.23
N GLY A 200 7.84 -16.78 1.37
CA GLY A 200 6.64 -15.97 1.63
C GLY A 200 6.82 -14.50 1.27
N GLU A 201 5.93 -13.66 1.80
CA GLU A 201 5.95 -12.20 1.62
C GLU A 201 6.79 -11.60 2.75
N VAL A 202 7.97 -11.10 2.43
CA VAL A 202 8.98 -10.65 3.42
C VAL A 202 8.96 -9.13 3.49
N ALA A 203 8.62 -8.59 4.66
CA ALA A 203 8.70 -7.16 4.93
C ALA A 203 10.07 -6.77 5.50
N LEU A 204 10.62 -5.68 4.99
CA LEU A 204 11.95 -5.19 5.36
C LEU A 204 11.84 -4.10 6.44
N ALA A 205 12.69 -4.22 7.46
CA ALA A 205 12.87 -3.26 8.55
C ALA A 205 14.23 -3.51 9.21
N ILE A 206 14.75 -2.56 9.98
CA ILE A 206 16.07 -2.66 10.61
C ILE A 206 16.01 -2.22 12.07
N CYS A 207 16.38 -3.13 12.98
CA CYS A 207 16.73 -2.82 14.36
C CYS A 207 15.71 -1.94 15.10
N TYR A 208 15.99 -0.64 15.19
CA TYR A 208 15.20 0.31 15.95
C TYR A 208 13.75 0.44 15.45
N ASP A 209 13.50 0.15 14.17
CA ASP A 209 12.16 0.06 13.58
C ASP A 209 11.23 -0.87 14.37
N MET A 210 11.76 -1.92 15.00
CA MET A 210 10.97 -2.86 15.79
C MET A 210 10.25 -2.21 16.97
N ARG A 211 10.70 -1.03 17.43
CA ARG A 211 10.08 -0.32 18.55
C ARG A 211 8.78 0.38 18.16
N PHE A 212 8.52 0.54 16.87
CA PHE A 212 7.39 1.27 16.31
C PHE A 212 6.35 0.26 15.77
N PRO A 213 5.32 -0.12 16.57
CA PRO A 213 4.32 -1.10 16.15
C PRO A 213 3.64 -0.72 14.83
N GLU A 214 3.47 0.57 14.56
CA GLU A 214 2.82 1.12 13.37
C GLU A 214 3.44 0.57 12.08
N MET A 215 4.77 0.46 12.03
CA MET A 215 5.48 -0.08 10.86
C MET A 215 5.15 -1.56 10.65
N SER A 216 5.08 -2.35 11.71
CA SER A 216 4.78 -3.78 11.62
C SER A 216 3.31 -4.04 11.29
N LEU A 217 2.41 -3.28 11.90
CA LEU A 217 0.98 -3.32 11.63
C LEU A 217 0.67 -2.99 10.17
N MET A 218 1.35 -1.97 9.63
CA MET A 218 1.26 -1.58 8.23
C MET A 218 1.81 -2.67 7.30
N GLN A 219 2.97 -3.24 7.59
CA GLN A 219 3.52 -4.31 6.76
C GLN A 219 2.58 -5.53 6.72
N ARG A 220 1.92 -5.86 7.84
CA ARG A 220 0.87 -6.88 7.85
C ARG A 220 -0.35 -6.50 7.01
N SER A 221 -0.81 -5.25 7.03
CA SER A 221 -1.95 -4.85 6.17
C SER A 221 -1.59 -4.86 4.69
N LEU A 222 -0.31 -4.73 4.35
CA LEU A 222 0.23 -4.90 3.00
C LEU A 222 0.50 -6.37 2.61
N GLY A 223 0.15 -7.33 3.47
CA GLY A 223 0.21 -8.76 3.15
C GLY A 223 1.44 -9.51 3.66
N ALA A 224 2.24 -8.92 4.57
CA ALA A 224 3.44 -9.59 5.07
C ALA A 224 3.13 -10.96 5.70
N HIS A 225 3.93 -11.97 5.35
CA HIS A 225 3.99 -13.26 6.04
C HIS A 225 5.11 -13.28 7.08
N ILE A 226 6.21 -12.61 6.76
CA ILE A 226 7.44 -12.55 7.57
C ILE A 226 7.81 -11.08 7.78
N LEU A 227 8.05 -10.68 9.02
CA LEU A 227 8.69 -9.41 9.36
C LEU A 227 10.16 -9.66 9.68
N THR A 228 11.04 -8.77 9.23
CA THR A 228 12.47 -8.86 9.55
C THR A 228 12.93 -7.74 10.45
N PHE A 229 13.79 -8.04 11.42
CA PHE A 229 14.48 -7.01 12.23
C PHE A 229 15.97 -7.33 12.40
N PRO A 230 16.75 -7.42 11.32
CA PRO A 230 18.20 -7.48 11.41
C PRO A 230 18.75 -6.33 12.29
N SER A 231 19.67 -6.66 13.20
CA SER A 231 20.00 -5.74 14.29
C SER A 231 21.42 -5.86 14.83
N ALA A 232 21.93 -4.74 15.32
CA ALA A 232 23.09 -4.66 16.20
C ALA A 232 22.71 -4.05 17.56
N PHE A 233 21.83 -4.76 18.28
CA PHE A 233 21.22 -4.32 19.53
C PHE A 233 22.22 -4.23 20.68
N THR A 234 22.18 -3.14 21.47
CA THR A 234 23.09 -2.98 22.62
C THR A 234 22.76 -3.98 23.73
N VAL A 235 23.78 -4.48 24.44
CA VAL A 235 23.64 -5.53 25.47
C VAL A 235 22.58 -5.18 26.52
N THR A 236 22.61 -3.97 27.08
CA THR A 236 21.68 -3.55 28.14
C THR A 236 20.23 -3.51 27.69
N THR A 237 19.97 -2.99 26.49
CA THR A 237 18.61 -2.94 25.95
C THR A 237 18.17 -4.27 25.38
N GLY A 238 19.09 -5.08 24.86
CA GLY A 238 18.82 -6.41 24.35
C GLY A 238 18.34 -7.35 25.46
N LEU A 239 19.05 -7.38 26.59
CA LEU A 239 18.68 -8.15 27.78
C LEU A 239 17.23 -7.91 28.25
N ALA A 240 16.71 -6.70 28.07
CA ALA A 240 15.38 -6.32 28.54
C ALA A 240 14.31 -6.36 27.43
N HIS A 241 14.66 -5.99 26.19
CA HIS A 241 13.67 -5.64 25.17
C HIS A 241 13.72 -6.52 23.92
N TRP A 242 14.81 -7.25 23.65
CA TRP A 242 14.99 -7.98 22.39
C TRP A 242 13.88 -9.01 22.16
N GLU A 243 13.80 -10.03 23.02
CA GLU A 243 12.79 -11.08 22.89
C GLU A 243 11.36 -10.52 23.05
N PRO A 244 11.03 -9.70 24.08
CA PRO A 244 9.67 -9.18 24.23
C PRO A 244 9.16 -8.39 23.02
N LEU A 245 10.02 -7.55 22.40
CA LEU A 245 9.64 -6.79 21.21
C LEU A 245 9.42 -7.71 20.01
N LEU A 246 10.33 -8.65 19.74
CA LEU A 246 10.19 -9.56 18.60
C LEU A 246 8.92 -10.41 18.72
N ARG A 247 8.65 -10.94 19.92
CA ARG A 247 7.47 -11.77 20.17
C ARG A 247 6.18 -10.98 20.06
N VAL A 248 6.12 -9.76 20.60
CA VAL A 248 4.90 -8.95 20.48
C VAL A 248 4.61 -8.57 19.02
N ARG A 249 5.64 -8.28 18.21
CA ARG A 249 5.46 -8.07 16.76
C ARG A 249 4.86 -9.30 16.10
N ALA A 250 5.41 -10.48 16.38
CA ALA A 250 4.88 -11.72 15.82
C ALA A 250 3.41 -11.94 16.20
N ILE A 251 3.05 -11.73 17.46
CA ILE A 251 1.69 -11.92 18.00
C ILE A 251 0.69 -10.92 17.41
N GLU A 252 0.99 -9.62 17.49
CA GLU A 252 0.04 -8.57 17.11
C GLU A 252 -0.17 -8.48 15.59
N THR A 253 0.84 -8.88 14.82
CA THR A 253 0.77 -8.92 13.36
C THR A 253 0.48 -10.30 12.82
N GLN A 254 0.45 -11.37 13.63
CA GLN A 254 0.34 -12.76 13.19
C GLN A 254 1.21 -13.04 11.95
N CYS A 255 2.48 -12.65 12.08
CA CYS A 255 3.53 -12.90 11.10
C CYS A 255 4.63 -13.70 11.79
N TYR A 256 5.39 -14.47 11.01
CA TYR A 256 6.70 -14.89 11.48
C TYR A 256 7.60 -13.66 11.66
N VAL A 257 8.53 -13.72 12.61
CA VAL A 257 9.56 -12.70 12.78
C VAL A 257 10.92 -13.35 12.65
N VAL A 258 11.77 -12.83 11.77
CA VAL A 258 13.15 -13.29 11.56
C VAL A 258 14.11 -12.16 11.88
N ALA A 259 14.90 -12.32 12.94
CA ALA A 259 15.77 -11.27 13.45
C ALA A 259 17.22 -11.76 13.56
N ALA A 260 18.00 -11.52 12.50
CA ALA A 260 19.44 -11.74 12.50
C ALA A 260 20.13 -10.71 13.39
N ALA A 261 21.15 -11.10 14.15
CA ALA A 261 21.75 -10.21 15.15
C ALA A 261 23.27 -10.17 15.11
N GLN A 262 23.85 -9.01 15.39
CA GLN A 262 25.22 -8.93 15.84
C GLN A 262 25.31 -9.42 17.30
N THR A 263 26.44 -10.03 17.68
CA THR A 263 26.75 -10.43 19.06
C THR A 263 28.18 -10.06 19.45
N GLY A 264 28.50 -10.16 20.73
CA GLY A 264 29.84 -10.07 21.27
C GLY A 264 30.44 -8.67 21.21
N GLN A 265 31.76 -8.58 21.42
CA GLN A 265 32.51 -7.34 21.45
C GLN A 265 33.09 -7.02 20.06
N HIS A 266 32.65 -5.93 19.45
CA HIS A 266 33.13 -5.51 18.12
C HIS A 266 34.46 -4.75 18.19
N ASN A 267 34.56 -3.84 19.15
CA ASN A 267 35.73 -3.01 19.44
C ASN A 267 35.69 -2.57 20.91
N LYS A 268 36.65 -1.77 21.39
CA LYS A 268 36.74 -1.37 22.82
C LYS A 268 35.49 -0.68 23.39
N LYS A 269 34.65 -0.09 22.55
CA LYS A 269 33.50 0.75 22.96
C LYS A 269 32.14 0.15 22.62
N ARG A 270 32.07 -0.87 21.76
CA ARG A 270 30.81 -1.42 21.24
C ARG A 270 30.71 -2.94 21.40
N SER A 271 29.60 -3.36 22.00
CA SER A 271 29.17 -4.75 22.09
C SER A 271 27.69 -4.89 21.70
N SER A 272 27.32 -6.02 21.13
CA SER A 272 25.94 -6.35 20.77
C SER A 272 25.42 -7.57 21.53
N TYR A 273 24.10 -7.64 21.68
CA TYR A 273 23.42 -8.63 22.52
C TYR A 273 23.35 -10.05 21.91
N GLY A 274 23.35 -10.18 20.59
CA GLY A 274 23.13 -11.45 19.91
C GLY A 274 21.68 -11.93 20.03
N HIS A 275 21.52 -13.21 20.34
CA HIS A 275 20.24 -13.90 20.46
C HIS A 275 19.40 -13.82 19.16
N ALA A 276 20.06 -13.93 18.00
CA ALA A 276 19.38 -13.99 16.71
C ALA A 276 18.33 -15.12 16.72
N MET A 277 17.11 -14.85 16.26
CA MET A 277 16.00 -15.79 16.45
C MET A 277 14.93 -15.72 15.37
N ILE A 278 14.10 -16.76 15.36
CA ILE A 278 12.88 -16.89 14.55
C ILE A 278 11.72 -17.11 15.51
N VAL A 279 10.69 -16.28 15.38
CA VAL A 279 9.45 -16.36 16.15
C VAL A 279 8.29 -16.72 15.22
N ASP A 280 7.43 -17.61 15.65
CA ASP A 280 6.22 -17.98 14.90
C ASP A 280 5.07 -16.96 15.08
N PRO A 281 4.00 -17.03 14.26
CA PRO A 281 2.88 -16.09 14.34
C PRO A 281 2.06 -16.17 15.64
N TRP A 282 2.32 -17.16 16.51
CA TRP A 282 1.72 -17.28 17.84
C TRP A 282 2.64 -16.72 18.95
N GLY A 283 3.83 -16.24 18.58
CA GLY A 283 4.80 -15.66 19.49
C GLY A 283 5.72 -16.68 20.15
N ALA A 284 5.80 -17.93 19.68
CA ALA A 284 6.78 -18.90 20.16
C ALA A 284 8.13 -18.69 19.46
N VAL A 285 9.22 -18.66 20.23
CA VAL A 285 10.59 -18.68 19.66
C VAL A 285 10.88 -20.09 19.19
N ILE A 286 10.82 -20.31 17.88
CA ILE A 286 10.95 -21.65 17.28
C ILE A 286 12.41 -22.00 16.94
N SER A 287 13.29 -21.00 16.88
CA SER A 287 14.71 -21.20 16.64
C SER A 287 15.49 -19.99 17.16
N GLN A 288 16.62 -20.22 17.82
CA GLN A 288 17.49 -19.18 18.33
C GLN A 288 18.95 -19.62 18.24
N VAL A 289 19.83 -18.71 17.83
CA VAL A 289 21.26 -18.96 17.76
C VAL A 289 21.87 -18.95 19.17
N SER A 290 22.76 -19.91 19.44
CA SER A 290 23.57 -19.91 20.67
C SER A 290 24.51 -18.70 20.71
N GLU A 291 25.10 -18.42 21.87
CA GLU A 291 26.09 -17.34 22.00
C GLU A 291 27.27 -17.50 21.03
N GLY A 292 27.75 -16.40 20.47
CA GLY A 292 28.82 -16.38 19.45
C GLY A 292 28.36 -16.43 17.99
N THR A 293 29.31 -16.50 17.07
CA THR A 293 29.06 -16.49 15.62
C THR A 293 28.53 -17.84 15.13
N ASN A 294 27.26 -17.92 14.75
CA ASN A 294 26.64 -19.12 14.21
C ASN A 294 25.30 -18.79 13.51
N PHE A 295 24.55 -19.81 13.11
CA PHE A 295 23.20 -19.67 12.56
C PHE A 295 22.24 -20.68 13.18
N ALA A 296 20.94 -20.47 12.96
CA ALA A 296 19.88 -21.40 13.30
C ALA A 296 18.87 -21.45 12.14
N VAL A 297 18.19 -22.59 11.98
CA VAL A 297 17.23 -22.82 10.90
C VAL A 297 15.83 -23.07 11.45
N ALA A 298 14.81 -22.74 10.66
CA ALA A 298 13.42 -23.12 10.92
C ALA A 298 12.66 -23.25 9.61
N ASP A 299 11.57 -24.03 9.63
CA ASP A 299 10.65 -24.16 8.51
C ASP A 299 9.47 -23.20 8.68
N ILE A 300 9.23 -22.35 7.67
CA ILE A 300 8.08 -21.43 7.64
C ILE A 300 6.85 -22.19 7.15
N ASN A 301 5.78 -22.20 7.96
CA ASN A 301 4.52 -22.85 7.62
C ASN A 301 3.43 -21.80 7.39
N LEU A 302 3.17 -21.48 6.11
CA LEU A 302 2.15 -20.51 5.74
C LEU A 302 0.73 -21.02 6.00
N ASP A 303 0.48 -22.33 5.97
CA ASP A 303 -0.84 -22.90 6.31
C ASP A 303 -1.14 -22.75 7.81
N TYR A 304 -0.13 -22.88 8.66
CA TYR A 304 -0.22 -22.60 10.09
C TYR A 304 -0.50 -21.12 10.36
N LEU A 305 0.21 -20.24 9.67
CA LEU A 305 -0.01 -18.79 9.73
C LEU A 305 -1.45 -18.42 9.33
N GLU A 306 -1.95 -18.96 8.22
CA GLU A 306 -3.33 -18.71 7.78
C GLU A 306 -4.38 -19.32 8.74
N THR A 307 -4.05 -20.44 9.38
CA THR A 307 -4.89 -21.01 10.45
C THR A 307 -4.98 -20.08 11.65
N ILE A 308 -3.85 -19.53 12.13
CA ILE A 308 -3.85 -18.53 13.21
C ILE A 308 -4.69 -17.30 12.84
N ARG A 309 -4.51 -16.78 11.63
CA ARG A 309 -5.26 -15.60 11.16
C ARG A 309 -6.77 -15.85 11.10
N ARG A 310 -7.18 -17.05 10.70
CA ARG A 310 -8.59 -17.46 10.66
C ARG A 310 -9.18 -17.68 12.06
N GLU A 311 -8.47 -18.36 12.94
CA GLU A 311 -8.94 -18.68 14.29
C GLU A 311 -8.93 -17.48 15.23
N MET A 312 -8.03 -16.53 15.00
CA MET A 312 -7.92 -15.27 15.74
C MET A 312 -7.89 -14.08 14.76
N PRO A 313 -9.04 -13.66 14.19
CA PRO A 313 -9.08 -12.68 13.10
C PRO A 313 -8.93 -11.22 13.57
N VAL A 314 -7.86 -10.94 14.31
CA VAL A 314 -7.59 -9.65 14.97
C VAL A 314 -7.62 -8.46 14.00
N GLN A 315 -7.26 -8.66 12.74
CA GLN A 315 -7.32 -7.59 11.73
C GLN A 315 -8.75 -7.16 11.42
N SER A 316 -9.70 -8.08 11.39
CA SER A 316 -11.13 -7.77 11.18
C SER A 316 -11.77 -7.11 12.40
N HIS A 317 -11.19 -7.26 13.58
CA HIS A 317 -11.68 -6.69 14.83
C HIS A 317 -11.17 -5.26 15.10
N ARG A 318 -10.30 -4.71 14.24
CA ARG A 318 -9.82 -3.33 14.39
C ARG A 318 -10.96 -2.34 14.22
N ARG A 319 -11.01 -1.36 15.11
CA ARG A 319 -12.04 -0.31 15.13
C ARG A 319 -11.61 0.85 14.23
N ALA A 320 -11.66 0.63 12.91
CA ALA A 320 -11.31 1.62 11.90
C ALA A 320 -12.16 2.92 12.01
N ASP A 321 -13.33 2.82 12.64
CA ASP A 321 -14.21 3.94 13.00
C ASP A 321 -13.67 4.82 14.13
N LEU A 322 -12.76 4.31 14.96
CA LEU A 322 -12.16 5.04 16.09
C LEU A 322 -10.70 5.42 15.84
N TYR A 323 -9.96 4.56 15.17
CA TYR A 323 -8.56 4.77 14.86
C TYR A 323 -8.22 4.14 13.52
N HIS A 324 -7.37 4.79 12.74
CA HIS A 324 -6.86 4.25 11.49
C HIS A 324 -5.34 4.41 11.44
N THR A 325 -4.64 3.31 11.15
CA THR A 325 -3.21 3.34 10.86
C THR A 325 -3.06 3.56 9.36
N SER A 326 -3.08 4.83 8.91
CA SER A 326 -2.86 5.16 7.49
C SER A 326 -1.37 5.33 7.23
N LEU A 327 -0.89 4.82 6.10
CA LEU A 327 0.27 5.41 5.45
C LEU A 327 -0.09 6.87 5.15
N LEU A 328 0.64 7.81 5.75
CA LEU A 328 0.58 9.18 5.29
C LEU A 328 1.25 9.21 3.91
N PRO A 329 0.59 9.72 2.86
CA PRO A 329 1.17 9.79 1.51
C PRO A 329 2.47 10.61 1.42
N HIS A 330 2.87 11.28 2.50
CA HIS A 330 4.09 12.06 2.65
C HIS A 330 5.28 11.30 3.29
N HIS A 331 5.14 10.02 3.63
CA HIS A 331 6.25 9.20 4.15
C HIS A 331 6.90 8.36 3.04
N MET A 332 6.95 8.98 1.86
CA MET A 332 7.90 8.76 0.77
C MET A 332 8.42 10.16 0.36
N PRO A 333 9.42 10.75 1.04
CA PRO A 333 10.12 11.96 0.63
C PRO A 333 10.51 11.84 -0.84
N GLY A 334 9.90 12.69 -1.65
CA GLY A 334 9.99 12.64 -3.11
C GLY A 334 8.67 12.36 -3.82
N LEU A 335 7.62 11.85 -3.15
CA LEU A 335 6.28 11.84 -3.73
C LEU A 335 5.62 13.20 -3.53
N ARG A 336 5.66 14.08 -4.53
CA ARG A 336 4.55 15.00 -4.70
C ARG A 336 3.35 14.17 -5.20
N VAL A 337 2.15 14.43 -4.67
CA VAL A 337 0.94 13.81 -5.23
C VAL A 337 0.87 14.23 -6.70
N CYS A 338 0.68 13.25 -7.58
CA CYS A 338 0.75 13.44 -9.02
C CYS A 338 2.09 13.98 -9.54
N GLU A 339 3.20 13.67 -8.87
CA GLU A 339 4.54 13.82 -9.45
C GLU A 339 4.67 12.88 -10.64
N LEU A 340 4.95 13.44 -11.81
CA LEU A 340 5.19 12.63 -12.99
C LEU A 340 6.55 11.97 -12.85
N VAL A 341 6.56 10.64 -12.84
CA VAL A 341 7.79 9.86 -12.94
C VAL A 341 8.12 9.60 -14.41
N PRO A 342 9.40 9.34 -14.75
CA PRO A 342 9.76 8.95 -16.10
C PRO A 342 8.89 7.79 -16.59
N PRO A 343 8.49 7.82 -17.87
CA PRO A 343 7.70 6.74 -18.42
C PRO A 343 8.48 5.42 -18.30
N PRO A 344 7.78 4.33 -18.01
CA PRO A 344 8.42 3.09 -17.68
C PRO A 344 9.07 2.42 -18.88
N SER A 345 10.09 1.61 -18.62
CA SER A 345 10.72 0.79 -19.64
C SER A 345 9.70 -0.13 -20.31
N HIS A 346 9.86 -0.36 -21.62
CA HIS A 346 9.02 -1.28 -22.41
C HIS A 346 8.97 -2.69 -21.81
N TYR A 347 10.00 -3.10 -21.08
CA TYR A 347 10.11 -4.44 -20.49
C TYR A 347 9.37 -4.60 -19.15
N VAL A 348 8.77 -3.53 -18.62
CA VAL A 348 7.99 -3.56 -17.37
C VAL A 348 6.50 -3.75 -17.71
N SER A 349 5.77 -4.47 -16.87
CA SER A 349 4.31 -4.60 -17.01
C SER A 349 3.59 -4.19 -15.73
N TYR A 350 2.44 -3.53 -15.89
CA TYR A 350 1.62 -3.00 -14.80
C TYR A 350 0.36 -3.82 -14.63
N GLN A 351 -0.04 -4.06 -13.39
CA GLN A 351 -1.26 -4.81 -13.11
C GLN A 351 -2.50 -3.97 -13.39
N PHE A 352 -3.42 -4.52 -14.17
CA PHE A 352 -4.73 -3.94 -14.43
C PHE A 352 -5.80 -5.03 -14.24
N GLY A 353 -6.25 -5.20 -12.99
CA GLY A 353 -7.12 -6.31 -12.59
C GLY A 353 -6.42 -7.66 -12.81
N GLY A 354 -7.07 -8.55 -13.57
CA GLY A 354 -6.52 -9.84 -13.97
C GLY A 354 -5.56 -9.80 -15.16
N VAL A 355 -5.36 -8.64 -15.80
CA VAL A 355 -4.49 -8.49 -16.98
C VAL A 355 -3.29 -7.60 -16.68
N ARG A 356 -2.35 -7.52 -17.64
CA ARG A 356 -1.15 -6.69 -17.56
C ARG A 356 -1.09 -5.67 -18.70
N VAL A 357 -0.64 -4.47 -18.39
CA VAL A 357 -0.39 -3.38 -19.34
C VAL A 357 1.12 -3.27 -19.58
N PRO A 358 1.62 -3.45 -20.80
CA PRO A 358 3.03 -3.22 -21.13
C PRO A 358 3.45 -1.77 -20.87
N GLY A 359 4.68 -1.57 -20.37
CA GLY A 359 5.21 -0.24 -20.07
C GLY A 359 5.28 0.67 -21.28
N GLY A 360 5.50 0.10 -22.47
CA GLY A 360 5.46 0.84 -23.74
C GLY A 360 4.12 1.51 -24.02
N CYS A 361 3.02 0.96 -23.50
CA CYS A 361 1.65 1.48 -23.66
C CYS A 361 1.27 2.56 -22.63
N VAL A 362 2.11 2.81 -21.63
CA VAL A 362 1.92 3.85 -20.60
C VAL A 362 2.51 5.17 -21.10
N PHE A 363 1.75 6.27 -21.00
CA PHE A 363 2.20 7.58 -21.47
C PHE A 363 2.29 8.65 -20.38
N LEU A 364 1.59 8.50 -19.26
CA LEU A 364 1.84 9.26 -18.04
C LEU A 364 1.89 8.28 -16.86
N LYS A 365 2.78 8.54 -15.91
CA LYS A 365 2.90 7.75 -14.70
C LYS A 365 3.19 8.66 -13.52
N THR A 366 2.54 8.39 -12.41
CA THR A 366 2.88 8.93 -11.10
C THR A 366 3.32 7.77 -10.21
N HIS A 367 3.61 8.06 -8.95
CA HIS A 367 3.89 6.99 -8.01
C HIS A 367 2.66 6.20 -7.56
N LEU A 368 1.45 6.73 -7.74
CA LEU A 368 0.21 6.11 -7.25
C LEU A 368 -0.78 5.74 -8.37
N SER A 369 -0.58 6.22 -9.60
CA SER A 369 -1.45 5.94 -10.74
C SER A 369 -0.68 5.96 -12.07
N HIS A 370 -1.28 5.41 -13.13
CA HIS A 370 -0.76 5.53 -14.48
C HIS A 370 -1.88 5.71 -15.51
N ALA A 371 -1.56 6.42 -16.60
CA ALA A 371 -2.41 6.60 -17.77
C ALA A 371 -1.82 5.86 -18.98
N PHE A 372 -2.65 5.10 -19.67
CA PHE A 372 -2.24 4.20 -20.75
C PHE A 372 -3.28 4.15 -21.86
N VAL A 373 -2.84 3.78 -23.06
CA VAL A 373 -3.72 3.68 -24.23
C VAL A 373 -4.63 2.45 -24.14
N ASN A 374 -5.85 2.55 -24.66
CA ASN A 374 -6.85 1.48 -24.52
C ASN A 374 -6.68 0.39 -25.60
N LYS A 375 -6.70 -0.90 -25.25
CA LYS A 375 -6.61 -1.98 -26.25
C LYS A 375 -7.79 -2.04 -27.22
N LYS A 376 -8.97 -1.55 -26.80
CA LYS A 376 -10.18 -1.44 -27.62
C LYS A 376 -10.78 -0.03 -27.46
N PRO A 377 -10.18 1.01 -28.07
CA PRO A 377 -10.64 2.37 -27.91
C PRO A 377 -12.01 2.56 -28.58
N LEU A 378 -12.92 3.29 -27.92
CA LEU A 378 -14.26 3.56 -28.46
C LEU A 378 -14.09 4.48 -29.69
N VAL A 379 -13.28 5.51 -29.49
CA VAL A 379 -12.87 6.49 -30.49
C VAL A 379 -11.35 6.72 -30.37
N PRO A 380 -10.68 7.20 -31.42
CA PRO A 380 -9.30 7.66 -31.31
C PRO A 380 -9.09 8.59 -30.10
N GLY A 381 -8.07 8.30 -29.30
CA GLY A 381 -7.78 9.01 -28.05
C GLY A 381 -8.58 8.58 -26.83
N HIS A 382 -9.38 7.49 -26.93
CA HIS A 382 -9.92 6.83 -25.75
C HIS A 382 -8.78 6.19 -24.95
N VAL A 383 -8.43 6.79 -23.81
CA VAL A 383 -7.37 6.34 -22.90
C VAL A 383 -7.93 5.99 -21.53
N LEU A 384 -7.16 5.22 -20.76
CA LEU A 384 -7.53 4.77 -19.42
C LEU A 384 -6.53 5.27 -18.38
N LEU A 385 -7.01 5.51 -17.16
CA LEU A 385 -6.19 5.80 -15.99
C LEU A 385 -6.56 4.87 -14.85
N THR A 386 -5.59 4.36 -14.11
CA THR A 386 -5.82 3.44 -12.99
C THR A 386 -4.82 3.71 -11.86
N PRO A 387 -5.19 3.51 -10.58
CA PRO A 387 -4.21 3.49 -9.50
C PRO A 387 -3.23 2.31 -9.67
N GLU A 388 -2.03 2.42 -9.11
CA GLU A 388 -1.03 1.34 -9.10
C GLU A 388 -1.51 0.15 -8.27
N ARG A 389 -2.13 0.44 -7.12
CA ARG A 389 -2.68 -0.59 -6.24
C ARG A 389 -4.02 -1.08 -6.78
N PRO A 390 -4.17 -2.39 -7.05
CA PRO A 390 -5.47 -2.97 -7.38
C PRO A 390 -6.52 -2.65 -6.33
N ALA A 391 -7.59 -2.02 -6.78
CA ALA A 391 -8.78 -1.76 -5.98
C ALA A 391 -10.01 -2.03 -6.84
N LEU A 392 -10.95 -2.82 -6.34
CA LEU A 392 -12.18 -3.15 -7.08
C LEU A 392 -13.08 -1.92 -7.27
N ARG A 393 -13.13 -1.05 -6.26
CA ARG A 393 -14.10 0.03 -6.15
C ARG A 393 -13.47 1.36 -5.80
N LEU A 394 -14.06 2.46 -6.29
CA LEU A 394 -13.60 3.81 -5.99
C LEU A 394 -13.62 4.04 -4.47
N ALA A 395 -14.64 3.53 -3.77
CA ALA A 395 -14.75 3.58 -2.31
C ALA A 395 -13.61 2.88 -1.53
N HIS A 396 -12.80 2.04 -2.20
CA HIS A 396 -11.64 1.35 -1.60
C HIS A 396 -10.31 2.10 -1.80
N LEU A 397 -10.33 3.25 -2.48
CA LEU A 397 -9.14 4.10 -2.63
C LEU A 397 -8.96 5.00 -1.40
N SER A 398 -7.70 5.19 -1.00
CA SER A 398 -7.32 6.18 -0.02
C SER A 398 -7.46 7.60 -0.59
N ALA A 399 -7.55 8.61 0.28
CA ALA A 399 -7.61 10.00 -0.15
C ALA A 399 -6.40 10.43 -1.00
N ALA A 400 -5.23 9.80 -0.77
CA ALA A 400 -4.03 10.03 -1.56
C ALA A 400 -4.15 9.52 -2.99
N GLU A 401 -4.67 8.30 -3.15
CA GLU A 401 -4.90 7.68 -4.46
C GLU A 401 -5.98 8.45 -5.23
N VAL A 402 -7.07 8.86 -4.56
CA VAL A 402 -8.08 9.71 -5.19
C VAL A 402 -7.50 11.06 -5.60
N SER A 403 -6.69 11.68 -4.75
CA SER A 403 -6.04 12.97 -5.05
C SER A 403 -5.05 12.87 -6.21
N ASP A 404 -4.29 11.78 -6.27
CA ASP A 404 -3.36 11.50 -7.36
C ASP A 404 -4.10 11.23 -8.67
N LEU A 405 -5.12 10.37 -8.64
CA LEU A 405 -5.95 10.03 -9.79
C LEU A 405 -6.68 11.25 -10.34
N ALA A 406 -7.20 12.13 -9.48
CA ALA A 406 -7.86 13.37 -9.88
C ALA A 406 -6.91 14.34 -10.61
N GLN A 407 -5.69 14.50 -10.09
CA GLN A 407 -4.68 15.34 -10.72
C GLN A 407 -4.09 14.70 -12.00
N LEU A 408 -3.92 13.38 -12.02
CA LEU A 408 -3.49 12.67 -13.23
C LEU A 408 -4.56 12.76 -14.33
N THR A 409 -5.84 12.78 -13.96
CA THR A 409 -6.95 13.05 -14.88
C THR A 409 -6.80 14.42 -15.55
N GLN A 410 -6.54 15.48 -14.79
CA GLN A 410 -6.27 16.82 -15.36
C GLN A 410 -5.12 16.79 -16.37
N ARG A 411 -3.98 16.21 -15.99
CA ARG A 411 -2.79 16.13 -16.87
C ARG A 411 -3.06 15.31 -18.12
N THR A 412 -3.82 14.23 -17.98
CA THR A 412 -4.19 13.39 -19.12
C THR A 412 -5.13 14.13 -20.06
N LEU A 413 -6.07 14.92 -19.55
CA LEU A 413 -6.90 15.80 -20.36
C LEU A 413 -6.06 16.85 -21.10
N ASP A 414 -5.05 17.45 -20.49
CA ASP A 414 -4.15 18.37 -21.18
C ASP A 414 -3.48 17.73 -22.40
N VAL A 415 -2.99 16.49 -22.24
CA VAL A 415 -2.35 15.73 -23.32
C VAL A 415 -3.34 15.35 -24.41
N VAL A 416 -4.48 14.76 -24.04
CA VAL A 416 -5.49 14.27 -24.98
C VAL A 416 -6.13 15.42 -25.75
N MET A 417 -6.49 16.52 -25.07
CA MET A 417 -7.10 17.68 -25.71
C MET A 417 -6.14 18.40 -26.67
N ASP A 418 -4.83 18.46 -26.34
CA ASP A 418 -3.84 19.09 -27.21
C ASP A 418 -3.54 18.25 -28.47
N HIS A 419 -3.46 16.92 -28.32
CA HIS A 419 -3.17 16.02 -29.43
C HIS A 419 -4.36 15.84 -30.37
N TYR A 420 -5.52 15.46 -29.81
CA TYR A 420 -6.70 15.06 -30.59
C TYR A 420 -7.62 16.22 -30.95
N ARG A 421 -7.49 17.37 -30.26
CA ARG A 421 -8.30 18.58 -30.47
C ARG A 421 -9.81 18.30 -30.61
N PRO A 422 -10.42 17.53 -29.69
CA PRO A 422 -11.85 17.27 -29.75
C PRO A 422 -12.66 18.51 -29.35
N ASP A 423 -13.96 18.52 -29.68
CA ASP A 423 -14.89 19.59 -29.28
C ASP A 423 -15.16 19.53 -27.76
N SER A 424 -15.14 18.32 -27.20
CA SER A 424 -15.36 18.02 -25.79
C SER A 424 -14.71 16.68 -25.41
N CYS A 425 -14.60 16.38 -24.13
CA CYS A 425 -14.07 15.12 -23.63
C CYS A 425 -14.94 14.64 -22.47
N GLN A 426 -15.18 13.35 -22.38
CA GLN A 426 -15.91 12.75 -21.27
C GLN A 426 -14.94 12.04 -20.34
N VAL A 427 -15.10 12.25 -19.04
CA VAL A 427 -14.42 11.50 -17.99
C VAL A 427 -15.44 10.61 -17.30
N ALA A 428 -15.24 9.30 -17.26
CA ALA A 428 -16.19 8.37 -16.67
C ALA A 428 -15.52 7.28 -15.81
N ILE A 429 -16.23 6.82 -14.78
CA ILE A 429 -15.90 5.64 -13.97
C ILE A 429 -17.12 4.74 -13.93
N GLN A 430 -17.00 3.51 -14.43
CA GLN A 430 -17.95 2.43 -14.17
C GLN A 430 -17.51 1.73 -12.87
N ASP A 431 -18.11 2.09 -11.74
CA ASP A 431 -17.74 1.52 -10.44
C ASP A 431 -18.70 0.40 -10.03
N GLY A 432 -18.33 -0.84 -10.37
CA GLY A 432 -19.10 -2.06 -10.11
C GLY A 432 -19.67 -2.72 -11.37
N PRO A 433 -20.00 -4.03 -11.33
CA PRO A 433 -20.44 -4.79 -12.51
C PRO A 433 -21.69 -4.23 -13.19
N ALA A 434 -22.71 -3.83 -12.43
CA ALA A 434 -23.96 -3.26 -12.98
C ALA A 434 -23.77 -1.86 -13.61
N ALA A 435 -22.65 -1.19 -13.31
CA ALA A 435 -22.24 0.03 -13.99
C ALA A 435 -21.45 -0.23 -15.28
N GLY A 436 -21.22 -1.49 -15.66
CA GLY A 436 -20.46 -1.88 -16.85
C GLY A 436 -18.95 -2.03 -16.62
N GLN A 437 -18.50 -2.20 -15.37
CA GLN A 437 -17.09 -2.44 -15.06
C GLN A 437 -16.66 -3.83 -15.57
N THR A 438 -15.75 -3.86 -16.54
CA THR A 438 -15.30 -5.11 -17.20
C THR A 438 -14.00 -5.68 -16.62
N ILE A 439 -13.23 -4.86 -15.90
CA ILE A 439 -11.99 -5.23 -15.24
C ILE A 439 -12.12 -4.93 -13.76
N ASP A 440 -11.75 -5.91 -12.93
CA ASP A 440 -11.73 -5.87 -11.46
C ASP A 440 -10.60 -4.96 -10.91
N HIS A 441 -10.60 -3.71 -11.36
CA HIS A 441 -9.71 -2.63 -10.95
C HIS A 441 -10.41 -1.31 -11.30
N VAL A 442 -10.46 -0.32 -10.40
CA VAL A 442 -10.91 1.04 -10.69
C VAL A 442 -10.14 1.59 -11.88
N HIS A 443 -10.85 2.06 -12.90
CA HIS A 443 -10.25 2.80 -14.00
C HIS A 443 -11.15 3.93 -14.47
N LEU A 444 -10.52 5.03 -14.85
CA LEU A 444 -11.18 6.16 -15.47
C LEU A 444 -11.05 6.05 -16.98
N HIS A 445 -12.15 6.32 -17.66
CA HIS A 445 -12.21 6.49 -19.10
C HIS A 445 -12.11 7.97 -19.44
N ILE A 446 -11.16 8.33 -20.32
CA ILE A 446 -11.16 9.63 -20.99
C ILE A 446 -11.53 9.40 -22.46
N VAL A 447 -12.67 9.93 -22.88
CA VAL A 447 -13.27 9.68 -24.20
C VAL A 447 -13.45 11.01 -24.95
N PRO A 448 -12.62 11.30 -25.96
CA PRO A 448 -12.76 12.50 -26.81
C PRO A 448 -14.03 12.49 -27.66
N HIS A 449 -14.69 13.63 -27.79
CA HIS A 449 -15.91 13.81 -28.57
C HIS A 449 -15.76 14.96 -29.57
N SER A 450 -16.02 14.70 -30.85
CA SER A 450 -16.15 15.75 -31.88
C SER A 450 -17.29 15.43 -32.85
N ALA A 451 -17.77 16.42 -33.59
CA ALA A 451 -18.78 16.20 -34.63
C ALA A 451 -18.37 15.12 -35.66
N ALA A 452 -17.08 15.01 -35.97
CA ALA A 452 -16.52 13.96 -36.82
C ALA A 452 -16.47 12.58 -36.12
N LEU A 453 -16.21 12.56 -34.80
CA LEU A 453 -16.09 11.35 -33.97
C LEU A 453 -17.45 10.79 -33.50
N ARG A 454 -18.52 11.59 -33.46
CA ARG A 454 -19.87 11.14 -33.05
C ARG A 454 -20.49 10.10 -33.97
N LYS A 455 -20.17 10.13 -35.27
CA LYS A 455 -20.55 9.08 -36.23
C LYS A 455 -19.86 7.74 -35.91
N ALA A 456 -18.71 7.83 -35.24
CA ALA A 456 -18.01 6.78 -34.51
C ALA A 456 -18.93 6.00 -33.56
N LEU A 457 -19.57 6.75 -32.64
CA LEU A 457 -20.03 6.27 -31.32
C LEU A 457 -21.29 5.38 -31.31
N GLN A 458 -22.09 5.37 -32.37
CA GLN A 458 -23.32 4.58 -32.40
C GLN A 458 -23.03 3.11 -32.78
N GLY A 459 -23.19 2.18 -31.84
CA GLY A 459 -23.13 0.72 -32.07
C GLY A 459 -21.83 0.02 -31.64
N HIS A 460 -21.02 0.63 -30.75
CA HIS A 460 -19.69 0.10 -30.39
C HIS A 460 -19.71 -1.13 -29.50
N GLU A 461 -20.65 -1.23 -28.55
CA GLU A 461 -20.76 -2.42 -27.70
C GLU A 461 -21.28 -3.65 -28.49
N GLY A 462 -21.84 -3.44 -29.69
CA GLY A 462 -22.50 -4.47 -30.50
C GLY A 462 -21.79 -4.95 -31.76
N ASN A 463 -20.58 -4.47 -32.09
CA ASN A 463 -19.82 -4.97 -33.25
C ASN A 463 -18.71 -5.95 -32.83
N PRO A 464 -18.97 -7.27 -32.76
CA PRO A 464 -18.00 -8.28 -32.37
C PRO A 464 -16.82 -8.43 -33.35
N GLU A 465 -16.91 -7.86 -34.56
CA GLU A 465 -15.87 -8.00 -35.59
C GLU A 465 -14.75 -6.96 -35.52
N ARG A 466 -14.84 -5.96 -34.64
CA ARG A 466 -13.76 -4.96 -34.52
C ARG A 466 -12.53 -5.60 -33.86
N PRO A 467 -11.39 -5.70 -34.57
CA PRO A 467 -10.20 -6.36 -34.04
C PRO A 467 -9.64 -5.59 -32.85
N TRP A 468 -9.03 -6.34 -31.92
CA TRP A 468 -8.24 -5.75 -30.85
C TRP A 468 -7.00 -5.10 -31.44
N ARG A 469 -6.56 -3.98 -30.88
CA ARG A 469 -5.31 -3.37 -31.34
C ARG A 469 -4.12 -4.27 -31.01
N GLU A 470 -3.18 -4.31 -31.94
CA GLU A 470 -1.89 -4.92 -31.71
C GLU A 470 -1.04 -4.03 -30.78
N GLU A 471 -0.13 -4.65 -30.05
CA GLU A 471 0.68 -3.94 -29.05
C GLU A 471 1.56 -2.84 -29.68
N ASN A 472 2.09 -3.06 -30.88
CA ASN A 472 2.90 -2.07 -31.59
C ASN A 472 2.10 -0.80 -31.94
N GLU A 473 0.84 -0.92 -32.32
CA GLU A 473 -0.06 0.22 -32.58
C GLU A 473 -0.31 1.00 -31.28
N MET A 474 -0.51 0.29 -30.18
CA MET A 474 -0.69 0.89 -28.86
C MET A 474 0.58 1.63 -28.41
N GLU A 475 1.76 1.03 -28.57
CA GLU A 475 3.04 1.67 -28.24
C GLU A 475 3.30 2.92 -29.09
N GLU A 476 2.94 2.93 -30.37
CA GLU A 476 3.09 4.09 -31.25
C GLU A 476 2.19 5.27 -30.80
N GLU A 477 0.94 4.99 -30.43
CA GLU A 477 0.06 6.01 -29.85
C GLU A 477 0.64 6.52 -28.51
N ALA A 478 1.06 5.62 -27.61
CA ALA A 478 1.62 6.00 -26.32
C ALA A 478 2.90 6.82 -26.48
N ASN A 479 3.78 6.49 -27.43
CA ASN A 479 4.96 7.27 -27.79
C ASN A 479 4.58 8.70 -28.21
N THR A 480 3.56 8.83 -29.06
CA THR A 480 3.05 10.13 -29.51
C THR A 480 2.52 10.95 -28.35
N LEU A 481 1.71 10.35 -27.46
CA LEU A 481 1.19 11.03 -26.27
C LEU A 481 2.29 11.41 -25.28
N ARG A 482 3.37 10.63 -25.15
CA ARG A 482 4.55 10.99 -24.35
C ARG A 482 5.26 12.24 -24.88
N GLN A 483 5.39 12.37 -26.21
CA GLN A 483 5.97 13.56 -26.83
C GLN A 483 5.09 14.80 -26.61
N VAL A 484 3.76 14.63 -26.69
CA VAL A 484 2.80 15.70 -26.38
C VAL A 484 2.91 16.10 -24.91
N ALA A 485 2.94 15.13 -23.98
CA ALA A 485 3.11 15.36 -22.56
C ALA A 485 4.37 16.18 -22.24
N ALA A 486 5.50 15.83 -22.85
CA ALA A 486 6.75 16.58 -22.70
C ALA A 486 6.64 18.04 -23.16
N ARG A 487 5.77 18.34 -24.14
CA ARG A 487 5.52 19.69 -24.65
C ARG A 487 4.54 20.49 -23.81
N VAL A 488 3.44 19.87 -23.35
CA VAL A 488 2.31 20.58 -22.72
C VAL A 488 2.35 20.61 -21.20
N LEU A 489 3.21 19.79 -20.58
CA LEU A 489 3.46 19.79 -19.14
C LEU A 489 4.87 20.33 -18.72
N PRO A 490 5.47 21.36 -19.37
CA PRO A 490 6.88 21.73 -19.18
C PRO A 490 7.17 22.53 -17.90
N ALA A 491 6.15 22.95 -17.15
CA ALA A 491 6.31 23.60 -15.85
C ALA A 491 5.68 22.74 -14.76
N LEU A 492 6.47 22.29 -13.77
CA LEU A 492 6.07 22.05 -12.36
C LEU A 492 7.23 21.57 -11.45
N SER A 493 8.46 22.07 -11.65
CA SER A 493 9.52 22.03 -10.62
C SER A 493 9.37 23.13 -9.55
N SER A 494 8.43 24.07 -9.71
CA SER A 494 8.12 25.09 -8.70
C SER A 494 7.22 24.49 -7.61
N PRO A 495 7.57 24.64 -6.32
CA PRO A 495 6.79 24.08 -5.22
C PRO A 495 5.42 24.77 -5.18
N THR A 496 4.36 24.04 -5.48
CA THR A 496 3.03 24.46 -5.05
C THR A 496 3.08 24.54 -3.52
N PRO A 497 2.70 25.67 -2.90
CA PRO A 497 2.82 25.85 -1.46
C PRO A 497 1.98 24.77 -0.79
N GLN A 498 2.64 23.96 0.03
CA GLN A 498 2.06 22.97 0.94
C GLN A 498 0.89 22.20 0.31
N VAL A 499 1.10 20.91 0.05
CA VAL A 499 0.00 19.95 0.21
C VAL A 499 -0.72 20.42 1.48
N PRO A 500 -2.03 20.76 1.45
CA PRO A 500 -2.75 20.82 2.71
C PRO A 500 -2.30 19.56 3.43
N ARG A 501 -2.10 19.61 4.75
CA ARG A 501 -1.99 18.36 5.51
C ARG A 501 -3.05 17.39 4.90
N ALA A 502 -2.96 16.10 5.17
CA ALA A 502 -4.24 15.50 5.50
C ALA A 502 -4.79 16.31 6.71
N ALA A 503 -5.30 17.53 6.49
CA ALA A 503 -6.60 17.91 6.89
C ALA A 503 -7.38 16.61 6.65
N VAL A 504 -7.49 15.81 7.72
CA VAL A 504 -8.71 15.88 8.50
C VAL A 504 -9.48 17.05 7.93
N LEU A 505 -10.23 16.77 6.84
CA LEU A 505 -11.13 17.73 6.23
C LEU A 505 -11.66 18.51 7.42
N ASP A 506 -11.54 19.84 7.43
CA ASP A 506 -12.24 20.61 8.44
C ASP A 506 -13.72 20.34 8.15
N TRP A 507 -14.20 19.21 8.69
CA TRP A 507 -15.57 18.75 8.70
C TRP A 507 -16.21 19.71 9.68
N GLU A 508 -16.41 20.95 9.25
CA GLU A 508 -17.45 21.75 9.85
C GLU A 508 -18.76 21.01 9.59
N LEU A 509 -19.52 20.75 10.66
CA LEU A 509 -20.91 20.32 10.57
C LEU A 509 -21.59 21.05 9.41
N PRO A 510 -22.31 20.35 8.51
CA PRO A 510 -22.94 20.97 7.35
C PRO A 510 -23.75 22.20 7.79
N ARG A 511 -23.25 23.40 7.46
CA ARG A 511 -24.02 24.63 7.62
C ARG A 511 -24.59 24.99 6.26
N LEU A 512 -25.88 25.30 6.25
CA LEU A 512 -26.54 26.02 5.16
C LEU A 512 -25.92 27.42 5.09
N LEU A 513 -24.75 27.50 4.49
CA LEU A 513 -24.12 28.75 4.09
C LEU A 513 -24.90 29.31 2.89
N PRO A 514 -25.13 30.63 2.80
CA PRO A 514 -25.80 31.24 1.64
C PRO A 514 -25.15 30.76 0.35
N LEU A 515 -25.99 30.35 -0.61
CA LEU A 515 -25.54 29.90 -1.92
C LEU A 515 -24.91 31.09 -2.67
N GLY A 516 -23.78 30.82 -3.33
CA GLY A 516 -23.33 31.65 -4.44
C GLY A 516 -24.31 31.52 -5.63
N PRO A 517 -23.93 31.92 -6.86
CA PRO A 517 -24.86 32.01 -7.99
C PRO A 517 -25.43 30.66 -8.51
N ILE A 518 -25.15 29.53 -7.87
CA ILE A 518 -25.78 28.24 -8.19
C ILE A 518 -27.17 28.23 -7.54
N ALA A 519 -28.23 28.34 -8.34
CA ALA A 519 -29.61 28.31 -7.89
C ALA A 519 -30.06 26.88 -7.48
N VAL A 520 -29.45 26.29 -6.45
CA VAL A 520 -29.84 24.98 -5.88
C VAL A 520 -30.60 25.23 -4.57
N PRO A 521 -31.82 24.69 -4.36
CA PRO A 521 -32.50 24.80 -3.08
C PRO A 521 -31.71 24.13 -1.94
N ASP A 522 -31.60 24.78 -0.78
CA ASP A 522 -30.94 24.25 0.42
C ASP A 522 -31.42 22.83 0.78
N ALA A 523 -32.71 22.58 0.61
CA ALA A 523 -33.32 21.29 0.89
C ALA A 523 -32.78 20.15 0.00
N ALA A 524 -32.26 20.46 -1.20
CA ALA A 524 -31.66 19.50 -2.14
C ALA A 524 -30.19 19.16 -1.85
N VAL A 525 -29.52 19.95 -1.00
CA VAL A 525 -28.08 19.80 -0.72
C VAL A 525 -27.80 18.59 0.15
N VAL A 526 -26.86 17.75 -0.28
CA VAL A 526 -26.42 16.51 0.40
C VAL A 526 -25.12 16.74 1.17
N LEU A 527 -24.17 17.47 0.60
CA LEU A 527 -22.86 17.74 1.17
C LEU A 527 -22.38 19.12 0.71
N LYS A 528 -21.69 19.85 1.58
CA LYS A 528 -20.94 21.05 1.20
C LYS A 528 -19.55 20.97 1.83
N THR A 529 -18.53 21.08 1.00
CA THR A 529 -17.13 21.17 1.41
C THR A 529 -16.63 22.60 1.18
N LYS A 530 -15.33 22.82 1.36
CA LYS A 530 -14.70 24.11 1.06
C LYS A 530 -14.79 24.48 -0.42
N HIS A 531 -14.72 23.50 -1.32
CA HIS A 531 -14.64 23.75 -2.76
C HIS A 531 -15.79 23.13 -3.57
N SER A 532 -16.62 22.26 -2.98
CA SER A 532 -17.64 21.50 -3.67
C SER A 532 -18.98 21.48 -2.93
N CYS A 533 -20.05 21.20 -3.67
CA CYS A 533 -21.40 21.03 -3.18
C CYS A 533 -22.03 19.84 -3.90
N ALA A 534 -22.53 18.86 -3.14
CA ALA A 534 -23.32 17.77 -3.67
C ALA A 534 -24.81 18.00 -3.45
N PHE A 535 -25.65 17.71 -4.42
CA PHE A 535 -27.10 17.90 -4.36
C PHE A 535 -27.84 16.93 -5.27
N VAL A 536 -29.05 16.55 -4.88
CA VAL A 536 -29.89 15.63 -5.66
C VAL A 536 -30.27 16.28 -7.00
N ALA A 537 -30.22 15.50 -8.09
CA ALA A 537 -30.59 15.99 -9.41
C ALA A 537 -32.10 16.31 -9.48
N PRO A 538 -32.51 17.48 -10.00
CA PRO A 538 -33.93 17.85 -10.07
C PRO A 538 -34.73 17.00 -11.07
N ASN A 539 -34.08 16.50 -12.12
CA ASN A 539 -34.67 15.59 -13.11
C ASN A 539 -33.77 14.35 -13.22
N PRO A 540 -33.83 13.41 -12.26
CA PRO A 540 -32.87 12.32 -12.19
C PRO A 540 -32.91 11.40 -13.42
N ILE A 541 -31.75 10.94 -13.89
CA ILE A 541 -31.67 9.92 -14.96
C ILE A 541 -32.17 8.58 -14.41
N LEU A 542 -31.75 8.23 -13.19
CA LEU A 542 -32.23 7.12 -12.38
C LEU A 542 -32.45 7.59 -10.94
N PRO A 543 -33.34 6.94 -10.17
CA PRO A 543 -33.55 7.25 -8.76
C PRO A 543 -32.23 7.33 -7.99
N GLY A 544 -32.04 8.39 -7.20
CA GLY A 544 -30.79 8.62 -6.47
C GLY A 544 -29.67 9.30 -7.26
N HIS A 545 -29.92 9.78 -8.49
CA HIS A 545 -28.96 10.61 -9.24
C HIS A 545 -28.57 11.88 -8.44
N VAL A 546 -27.27 12.07 -8.21
CA VAL A 546 -26.70 13.20 -7.46
C VAL A 546 -25.63 13.91 -8.29
N TYR A 547 -25.62 15.24 -8.23
CA TYR A 547 -24.51 16.06 -8.71
C TYR A 547 -23.52 16.32 -7.59
N VAL A 548 -22.23 16.35 -7.92
CA VAL A 548 -21.18 16.96 -7.13
C VAL A 548 -20.57 18.08 -7.97
N SER A 549 -20.74 19.32 -7.54
CA SER A 549 -20.37 20.50 -8.31
C SER A 549 -19.37 21.38 -7.58
N SER A 550 -18.49 22.05 -8.31
CA SER A 550 -17.60 23.04 -7.72
C SER A 550 -18.35 24.30 -7.29
N LEU A 551 -18.01 24.84 -6.11
CA LEU A 551 -18.61 26.07 -5.59
C LEU A 551 -18.16 27.32 -6.37
N ALA A 552 -16.86 27.40 -6.66
CA ALA A 552 -16.32 28.48 -7.49
C ALA A 552 -16.57 28.17 -8.98
N PRO A 553 -16.92 29.19 -9.78
CA PRO A 553 -16.98 29.02 -11.22
C PRO A 553 -15.63 28.58 -11.81
N CYS A 554 -15.67 27.72 -12.82
CA CYS A 554 -14.50 27.24 -13.52
C CYS A 554 -14.84 26.88 -14.97
N GLU A 555 -13.95 27.22 -15.90
CA GLU A 555 -14.12 27.00 -17.35
C GLU A 555 -13.84 25.55 -17.80
N GLY A 556 -13.65 24.62 -16.86
CA GLY A 556 -13.36 23.21 -17.14
C GLY A 556 -12.29 22.62 -16.22
N LEU A 557 -12.24 21.29 -16.15
CA LEU A 557 -11.36 20.56 -15.26
C LEU A 557 -9.89 20.93 -15.49
N ARG A 558 -9.49 21.19 -16.75
CA ARG A 558 -8.11 21.58 -17.10
C ARG A 558 -7.68 22.93 -16.50
N ARG A 559 -8.62 23.84 -16.24
CA ARG A 559 -8.36 25.18 -15.70
C ARG A 559 -8.55 25.27 -14.19
N ALA A 560 -9.08 24.22 -13.56
CA ALA A 560 -9.35 24.21 -12.14
C ALA A 560 -8.07 24.05 -11.31
N GLY A 561 -8.02 24.71 -10.16
CA GLY A 561 -6.91 24.56 -9.22
C GLY A 561 -6.88 23.15 -8.63
N ALA A 562 -5.68 22.64 -8.34
CA ALA A 562 -5.50 21.28 -7.81
C ALA A 562 -6.36 20.99 -6.57
N ALA A 563 -6.44 21.94 -5.62
CA ALA A 563 -7.27 21.80 -4.42
C ALA A 563 -8.78 21.66 -4.74
N GLN A 564 -9.27 22.34 -5.78
CA GLN A 564 -10.66 22.28 -6.21
C GLN A 564 -10.99 20.92 -6.83
N VAL A 565 -10.09 20.39 -7.66
CA VAL A 565 -10.29 19.08 -8.32
C VAL A 565 -10.17 17.92 -7.34
N VAL A 566 -9.19 17.97 -6.44
CA VAL A 566 -9.03 16.96 -5.40
C VAL A 566 -10.27 16.92 -4.49
N ASP A 567 -10.74 18.08 -4.05
CA ASP A 567 -11.95 18.18 -3.22
C ASP A 567 -13.20 17.66 -3.96
N LEU A 568 -13.35 17.96 -5.26
CA LEU A 568 -14.45 17.47 -6.10
C LEU A 568 -14.49 15.94 -6.19
N PHE A 569 -13.34 15.29 -6.41
CA PHE A 569 -13.24 13.84 -6.53
C PHE A 569 -13.44 13.13 -5.18
N LEU A 570 -12.92 13.69 -4.09
CA LEU A 570 -13.13 13.17 -2.74
C LEU A 570 -14.61 13.29 -2.32
N ALA A 571 -15.24 14.43 -2.61
CA ALA A 571 -16.67 14.61 -2.39
C ALA A 571 -17.48 13.59 -3.22
N ALA A 572 -17.10 13.33 -4.47
CA ALA A 572 -17.75 12.33 -5.31
C ALA A 572 -17.61 10.90 -4.76
N GLN A 573 -16.41 10.49 -4.34
CA GLN A 573 -16.18 9.18 -3.71
C GLN A 573 -17.09 8.98 -2.48
N MET A 574 -17.18 9.99 -1.61
CA MET A 574 -17.98 9.91 -0.39
C MET A 574 -19.48 9.86 -0.68
N VAL A 575 -19.95 10.74 -1.56
CA VAL A 575 -21.38 10.83 -1.92
C VAL A 575 -21.82 9.56 -2.66
N GLN A 576 -20.98 9.01 -3.53
CA GLN A 576 -21.25 7.76 -4.23
C GLN A 576 -21.58 6.63 -3.22
N LYS A 577 -20.73 6.44 -2.21
CA LYS A 577 -20.96 5.40 -1.19
C LYS A 577 -22.27 5.60 -0.44
N CYS A 578 -22.64 6.86 -0.17
CA CYS A 578 -23.93 7.19 0.47
C CYS A 578 -25.11 6.88 -0.46
N VAL A 579 -25.01 7.22 -1.74
CA VAL A 579 -26.04 6.96 -2.75
C VAL A 579 -26.25 5.45 -2.93
N GLU A 580 -25.17 4.67 -3.06
CA GLU A 580 -25.25 3.21 -3.15
C GLU A 580 -25.90 2.59 -1.91
N THR A 581 -25.49 3.03 -0.72
CA THR A 581 -26.08 2.57 0.54
C THR A 581 -27.56 2.89 0.63
N HIS A 582 -27.97 4.09 0.23
CA HIS A 582 -29.36 4.53 0.29
C HIS A 582 -30.24 3.79 -0.72
N GLN A 583 -29.76 3.59 -1.96
CA GLN A 583 -30.50 2.93 -3.02
C GLN A 583 -30.43 1.39 -2.93
N GLY A 584 -29.57 0.83 -2.07
CA GLY A 584 -29.25 -0.59 -2.11
C GLY A 584 -28.56 -0.99 -3.42
N ALA A 585 -27.96 -0.04 -4.10
CA ALA A 585 -27.31 -0.26 -5.39
C ALA A 585 -25.91 -0.85 -5.16
N ALA A 586 -25.57 -1.87 -5.95
CA ALA A 586 -24.26 -2.48 -5.90
C ALA A 586 -23.22 -1.74 -6.76
N ALA A 587 -23.60 -0.75 -7.56
CA ALA A 587 -22.72 -0.06 -8.50
C ALA A 587 -23.17 1.39 -8.76
N SER A 588 -22.26 2.21 -9.28
CA SER A 588 -22.56 3.56 -9.78
C SER A 588 -21.72 3.91 -11.00
N THR A 589 -22.31 4.68 -11.92
CA THR A 589 -21.55 5.35 -12.98
C THR A 589 -21.30 6.79 -12.57
N LEU A 590 -20.02 7.19 -12.52
CA LEU A 590 -19.63 8.58 -12.32
C LEU A 590 -19.24 9.18 -13.66
N VAL A 591 -19.82 10.32 -14.04
CA VAL A 591 -19.56 10.96 -15.34
C VAL A 591 -19.36 12.45 -15.18
N MET A 592 -18.35 12.99 -15.86
CA MET A 592 -18.09 14.41 -16.00
C MET A 592 -17.85 14.75 -17.47
N LEU A 593 -18.43 15.85 -17.92
CA LEU A 593 -18.26 16.35 -19.28
C LEU A 593 -17.33 17.57 -19.26
N GLU A 594 -16.19 17.44 -19.92
CA GLU A 594 -15.28 18.55 -20.23
C GLU A 594 -15.70 19.13 -21.58
N SER A 595 -16.32 20.30 -21.59
CA SER A 595 -16.72 20.95 -22.84
C SER A 595 -16.47 22.45 -22.80
N ALA A 596 -16.21 23.04 -23.96
CA ALA A 596 -16.28 24.49 -24.13
C ALA A 596 -17.76 24.93 -24.24
N CYS A 597 -18.59 24.61 -23.26
CA CYS A 597 -19.98 25.08 -23.24
C CYS A 597 -20.02 26.47 -22.58
N PRO A 598 -20.36 27.54 -23.31
CA PRO A 598 -20.35 28.91 -22.77
C PRO A 598 -21.34 29.16 -21.61
N HIS A 599 -22.20 28.18 -21.29
CA HIS A 599 -23.20 28.25 -20.22
C HIS A 599 -22.84 27.42 -18.99
N GLN A 600 -21.86 26.52 -19.05
CA GLN A 600 -21.48 25.69 -17.90
C GLN A 600 -20.39 26.40 -17.11
N GLN A 601 -20.80 27.12 -16.06
CA GLN A 601 -19.89 27.90 -15.23
C GLN A 601 -19.23 27.09 -14.12
N HIS A 602 -19.60 25.82 -13.89
CA HIS A 602 -19.11 25.00 -12.77
C HIS A 602 -18.72 23.58 -13.22
N LEU A 603 -17.72 23.00 -12.54
CA LEU A 603 -17.40 21.58 -12.70
C LEU A 603 -18.54 20.75 -12.10
N GLN A 604 -18.88 19.63 -12.74
CA GLN A 604 -19.93 18.74 -12.29
C GLN A 604 -19.57 17.27 -12.54
N ILE A 605 -19.55 16.47 -11.48
CA ILE A 605 -19.55 15.01 -11.53
C ILE A 605 -20.98 14.55 -11.26
N GLN A 606 -21.56 13.80 -12.19
CA GLN A 606 -22.84 13.13 -12.06
C GLN A 606 -22.61 11.73 -11.50
N ILE A 607 -23.31 11.39 -10.41
CA ILE A 607 -23.26 10.06 -9.79
C ILE A 607 -24.62 9.41 -10.02
N VAL A 608 -24.64 8.40 -10.89
CA VAL A 608 -25.85 7.66 -11.24
C VAL A 608 -25.75 6.24 -10.67
N PRO A 609 -26.54 5.88 -9.64
CA PRO A 609 -26.56 4.50 -9.12
C PRO A 609 -27.12 3.52 -10.15
N ARG A 610 -26.65 2.27 -10.11
CA ARG A 610 -26.89 1.25 -11.13
C ARG A 610 -27.30 -0.09 -10.53
N SER A 611 -28.34 -0.69 -11.09
CA SER A 611 -28.78 -2.08 -10.88
C SER A 611 -28.69 -2.89 -12.18
N GLU A 612 -28.83 -4.23 -12.11
CA GLU A 612 -28.59 -5.14 -13.25
C GLU A 612 -29.48 -4.89 -14.49
N ASP A 613 -30.62 -4.21 -14.35
CA ASP A 613 -31.55 -3.90 -15.45
C ASP A 613 -31.57 -2.43 -15.88
N ASP A 614 -30.83 -1.56 -15.17
CA ASP A 614 -30.87 -0.12 -15.40
C ASP A 614 -29.95 0.27 -16.57
N LEU A 615 -30.52 0.76 -17.69
CA LEU A 615 -29.77 1.26 -18.86
C LEU A 615 -28.67 0.26 -19.30
N PRO A 616 -29.04 -0.86 -19.95
CA PRO A 616 -28.26 -2.09 -19.99
C PRO A 616 -26.90 -1.98 -20.69
N THR A 617 -26.67 -0.92 -21.47
CA THR A 617 -25.37 -0.64 -22.11
C THR A 617 -24.71 0.62 -21.55
N ASN A 618 -23.38 0.73 -21.67
CA ASN A 618 -22.71 1.98 -21.32
C ASN A 618 -23.10 3.12 -22.27
N ASP A 619 -23.41 2.80 -23.53
CA ASP A 619 -23.85 3.77 -24.52
C ASP A 619 -25.21 4.41 -24.13
N ASP A 620 -26.10 3.66 -23.48
CA ASP A 620 -27.39 4.16 -23.00
C ASP A 620 -27.20 5.20 -21.89
N ILE A 621 -26.33 4.95 -20.91
CA ILE A 621 -26.06 5.92 -19.84
C ILE A 621 -25.31 7.14 -20.36
N TYR A 622 -24.38 6.98 -21.30
CA TYR A 622 -23.69 8.11 -21.91
C TYR A 622 -24.63 8.98 -22.74
N SER A 623 -25.52 8.36 -23.51
CA SER A 623 -26.56 9.08 -24.26
C SER A 623 -27.53 9.80 -23.32
N ALA A 624 -27.93 9.16 -22.23
CA ALA A 624 -28.77 9.77 -21.20
C ALA A 624 -28.09 10.97 -20.55
N VAL A 625 -26.82 10.86 -20.15
CA VAL A 625 -26.04 11.95 -19.55
C VAL A 625 -25.84 13.11 -20.52
N LEU A 626 -25.51 12.85 -21.78
CA LEU A 626 -25.37 13.90 -22.80
C LEU A 626 -26.70 14.61 -23.10
N SER A 627 -27.79 13.85 -23.24
CA SER A 627 -29.13 14.41 -23.41
C SER A 627 -29.53 15.25 -22.20
N HIS A 628 -29.27 14.75 -21.00
CA HIS A 628 -29.57 15.41 -19.74
C HIS A 628 -28.79 16.72 -19.59
N ALA A 629 -27.49 16.72 -19.90
CA ALA A 629 -26.64 17.92 -19.84
C ALA A 629 -27.05 19.01 -20.84
N SER A 630 -27.73 18.66 -21.93
CA SER A 630 -28.24 19.63 -22.92
C SER A 630 -29.52 20.35 -22.48
N GLN A 631 -30.15 19.91 -21.39
CA GLN A 631 -31.37 20.51 -20.84
C GLN A 631 -31.00 21.49 -19.72
N ALA A 632 -31.53 22.71 -19.76
CA ALA A 632 -31.38 23.64 -18.64
C ALA A 632 -32.11 23.06 -17.40
N PRO A 633 -31.47 23.03 -16.22
CA PRO A 633 -32.10 22.48 -15.03
C PRO A 633 -33.31 23.32 -14.64
N GLN A 634 -34.51 22.79 -14.91
CA GLN A 634 -35.75 23.32 -14.37
C GLN A 634 -36.00 22.65 -13.02
N TRP A 635 -35.88 23.42 -11.94
CA TRP A 635 -36.12 22.92 -10.59
C TRP A 635 -37.61 22.71 -10.35
N THR A 636 -38.05 21.46 -10.40
CA THR A 636 -39.35 21.05 -9.87
C THR A 636 -39.11 20.33 -8.54
N PHE A 637 -38.91 21.11 -7.48
CA PHE A 637 -38.54 20.55 -6.17
C PHE A 637 -39.74 19.84 -5.53
N THR A 638 -39.71 18.51 -5.47
CA THR A 638 -40.75 17.67 -4.85
C THR A 638 -40.41 17.30 -3.41
N ALA A 639 -41.42 16.93 -2.61
CA ALA A 639 -41.21 16.44 -1.24
C ALA A 639 -40.35 15.16 -1.20
N GLU A 640 -40.38 14.37 -2.28
CA GLU A 640 -39.59 13.15 -2.44
C GLU A 640 -38.09 13.46 -2.57
N LEU A 641 -37.71 14.42 -3.42
CA LEU A 641 -36.30 14.84 -3.56
C LEU A 641 -35.74 15.40 -2.25
N ALA A 642 -36.56 16.12 -1.47
CA ALA A 642 -36.19 16.62 -0.16
C ALA A 642 -35.92 15.48 0.85
N ALA A 643 -36.73 14.42 0.81
CA ALA A 643 -36.58 13.25 1.67
C ALA A 643 -35.28 12.49 1.34
N ILE A 644 -35.00 12.27 0.05
CA ILE A 644 -33.76 11.64 -0.43
C ILE A 644 -32.54 12.45 0.04
N ALA A 645 -32.54 13.77 -0.19
CA ALA A 645 -31.45 14.64 0.25
C ALA A 645 -31.23 14.58 1.77
N SER A 646 -32.31 14.51 2.55
CA SER A 646 -32.24 14.37 4.01
C SER A 646 -31.63 13.04 4.46
N GLN A 647 -31.97 11.93 3.80
CA GLN A 647 -31.44 10.61 4.13
C GLN A 647 -29.95 10.53 3.77
N LEU A 648 -29.57 11.03 2.59
CA LEU A 648 -28.17 11.10 2.17
C LEU A 648 -27.33 11.97 3.12
N ARG A 649 -27.83 13.13 3.58
CA ARG A 649 -27.17 13.94 4.62
C ARG A 649 -26.90 13.15 5.90
N GLY A 650 -27.85 12.32 6.32
CA GLY A 650 -27.70 11.45 7.49
C GLY A 650 -26.57 10.44 7.31
N LEU A 651 -26.48 9.79 6.13
CA LEU A 651 -25.42 8.85 5.80
C LEU A 651 -24.05 9.52 5.70
N VAL A 652 -23.97 10.69 5.06
CA VAL A 652 -22.74 11.49 4.99
C VAL A 652 -22.23 11.86 6.38
N SER A 653 -23.13 12.15 7.33
CA SER A 653 -22.75 12.50 8.70
C SER A 653 -22.26 11.32 9.54
N LEU A 654 -22.52 10.08 9.11
CA LEU A 654 -22.08 8.84 9.77
C LEU A 654 -20.72 8.34 9.24
N MET A 655 -20.32 8.81 8.05
CA MET A 655 -19.03 8.53 7.43
C MET A 655 -17.97 9.53 7.86
#